data_AF-A0A9P0EYV0-F1
#
_entry.id   AF-A0A9P0EYV0-F1
#
_cell.length_a   1.000
_cell.length_b   1.000
_cell.length_c   1.000
_cell.angle_alpha   90.00
_cell.angle_beta   90.00
_cell.angle_gamma   90.00
#
_symmetry.space_group_name_H-M   'P 1'
#
loop_
_entity.id
_entity.type
_entity.pdbx_description
1 polymer ?
#
loop_
_entity_poly.entity_id
_entity_poly.type
_entity_poly.pdbx_seq_one_letter_code
_entity_poly.pdbx_strand_id
1 'polypeptide(L)'
;MILTDLFPNVVPAKPNNDNLQRFINEACHSANLQCNAFFLEKVLQIYEMLSVRQGVAIIGKPFGGKTSAYRVLSEALFMLEDLGESSKHKVEMTIINPKSITSGQLYGQFDPISCEWSDGILPVSYRQFASSTNNNRKWLIFDGPIDSVWIENMNTVLDSSRKLCIMSGEVIQLSPTTNLIFEAMDLMAASPAVVSRCGIVYIEPSHLGWECLVMSWLHTLPAALNGNHKNIVKNLILRFSSLLIYWLRNRDAKEIFPTQDASLVIALMNFFECFMDDFNNEKYVETLTELDIRAQIEGVFFFSCIWSIGGALDTDSRGKFSIIFHALLSRSFPDNVKNNFLFPENLCCSPSKPYIYTPPDQGTVFDFKFLKEGKGKWKLWSEELTSTPSIPRDIPVNQIIVMTAETVRCNALMQLLLIHEKPLLWVGPTGTGKSVYTINFLLKKIDLEKYRPVFLNFSPQTTAKQVQDLIMSRLDKRRKGVYGPALGKKCILFIDDVNMPNEEAYGAKPPVELMRQLIDHNMWFEQKDMIPVKILDVQLIAAVNPTNPETSITPRFSRHFNIVAINEFSDQVMVAIYSKIMLWHLDTRGFSKEFDPCIEQIVSATLAFYKACLLNLRPTPSKVHYMFNLRDFAKVIQTVSFRMGRTSETREKDLNRKFCFKWRGCVSEPWTFAIGQWASAASVLDNSLLGLDIGICNWF
;
A
#
# COMPACT_ATOMS: atom_id res chain seq x y z
N MET A 1 18.67 -11.55 -36.17
CA MET A 1 18.09 -12.42 -37.21
C MET A 1 17.35 -11.57 -38.24
N ILE A 2 16.13 -11.08 -38.03
CA ILE A 2 15.40 -10.36 -39.10
C ILE A 2 16.16 -9.15 -39.70
N LEU A 3 16.74 -8.27 -38.87
CA LEU A 3 17.50 -7.11 -39.35
C LEU A 3 18.80 -7.49 -40.06
N THR A 4 19.51 -8.50 -39.56
CA THR A 4 20.76 -8.99 -40.18
C THR A 4 20.48 -9.75 -41.48
N ASP A 5 19.30 -10.37 -41.60
CA ASP A 5 18.87 -11.07 -42.81
C ASP A 5 18.45 -10.09 -43.91
N LEU A 6 17.79 -8.97 -43.55
CA LEU A 6 17.36 -7.93 -44.48
C LEU A 6 18.46 -6.89 -44.80
N PHE A 7 19.37 -6.62 -43.86
CA PHE A 7 20.41 -5.59 -43.97
C PHE A 7 21.79 -6.10 -43.48
N PRO A 8 22.38 -7.11 -44.15
CA PRO A 8 23.58 -7.81 -43.67
C PRO A 8 24.83 -6.94 -43.52
N ASN A 9 24.93 -5.83 -44.27
CA ASN A 9 26.11 -4.94 -44.28
C ASN A 9 25.85 -3.55 -43.70
N VAL A 10 24.69 -3.31 -43.08
CA VAL A 10 24.36 -1.99 -42.52
C VAL A 10 24.72 -1.96 -41.05
N VAL A 11 25.77 -1.19 -40.73
CA VAL A 11 26.08 -0.84 -39.33
C VAL A 11 25.24 0.39 -38.98
N PRO A 12 24.42 0.34 -37.91
CA PRO A 12 23.68 1.52 -37.46
C PRO A 12 24.68 2.63 -37.09
N ALA A 13 24.49 3.83 -37.65
CA ALA A 13 25.27 4.99 -37.26
C ALA A 13 25.03 5.27 -35.77
N LYS A 14 26.12 5.40 -34.99
CA LYS A 14 26.01 5.85 -33.59
C LYS A 14 25.75 7.35 -33.60
N PRO A 15 24.64 7.83 -33.02
CA PRO A 15 24.38 9.26 -32.92
C PRO A 15 25.45 9.91 -32.05
N ASN A 16 26.03 11.01 -32.54
CA ASN A 16 27.10 11.73 -31.86
C ASN A 16 26.51 12.64 -30.77
N ASN A 17 26.19 12.05 -29.62
CA ASN A 17 25.50 12.71 -28.49
C ASN A 17 26.41 12.81 -27.24
N ASP A 18 27.73 12.87 -27.41
CA ASP A 18 28.70 12.80 -26.31
C ASP A 18 28.50 13.92 -25.27
N ASN A 19 28.25 15.16 -25.72
CA ASN A 19 27.93 16.27 -24.83
C ASN A 19 26.66 15.99 -24.01
N LEU A 20 25.59 15.51 -24.67
CA LEU A 20 24.33 15.21 -24.00
C LEU A 20 24.50 14.07 -22.98
N GLN A 21 25.25 13.03 -23.33
CA GLN A 21 25.55 11.92 -22.41
C GLN A 21 26.28 12.40 -21.16
N ARG A 22 27.25 13.32 -21.31
CA ARG A 22 27.96 13.92 -20.18
C ARG A 22 27.00 14.65 -19.23
N PHE A 23 26.12 15.50 -19.75
CA PHE A 23 25.15 16.22 -18.91
C PHE A 23 24.06 15.35 -18.34
N ILE A 24 23.66 14.26 -19.02
CA ILE A 24 22.77 13.26 -18.42
C ILE A 24 23.43 12.61 -17.21
N ASN A 25 24.71 12.24 -17.30
CA ASN A 25 25.44 11.68 -16.16
C ASN A 25 25.58 12.69 -15.00
N GLU A 26 25.84 13.95 -15.32
CA GLU A 26 25.93 15.02 -14.32
C GLU A 26 24.58 15.31 -13.65
N ALA A 27 23.49 15.39 -14.44
CA ALA A 27 22.12 15.52 -13.94
C ALA A 27 21.67 14.31 -13.11
N CYS A 28 22.10 13.09 -13.46
CA CYS A 28 21.91 11.92 -12.61
C CYS A 28 22.64 12.08 -11.28
N HIS A 29 23.89 12.55 -11.30
CA HIS A 29 24.67 12.74 -10.08
C HIS A 29 24.06 13.81 -9.16
N SER A 30 23.65 14.95 -9.71
CA SER A 30 23.00 16.03 -8.96
C SER A 30 21.66 15.60 -8.35
N ALA A 31 20.90 14.75 -9.06
CA ALA A 31 19.66 14.16 -8.57
C ALA A 31 19.86 12.92 -7.65
N ASN A 32 21.10 12.54 -7.35
CA ASN A 32 21.45 11.32 -6.60
C ASN A 32 20.85 10.04 -7.21
N LEU A 33 20.91 9.89 -8.52
CA LEU A 33 20.43 8.73 -9.29
C LEU A 33 21.62 7.92 -9.84
N GLN A 34 21.48 6.60 -9.86
CA GLN A 34 22.46 5.72 -10.50
C GLN A 34 22.24 5.68 -12.01
N CYS A 35 23.17 6.27 -12.77
CA CYS A 35 23.14 6.24 -14.23
C CYS A 35 23.76 4.95 -14.76
N ASN A 36 22.98 3.87 -14.81
CA ASN A 36 23.43 2.65 -15.48
C ASN A 36 23.31 2.79 -17.01
N ALA A 37 24.00 1.93 -17.76
CA ALA A 37 24.03 2.00 -19.22
C ALA A 37 22.62 1.91 -19.84
N PHE A 38 21.75 1.07 -19.28
CA PHE A 38 20.36 0.93 -19.72
C PHE A 38 19.57 2.24 -19.54
N PHE A 39 19.66 2.89 -18.38
CA PHE A 39 18.96 4.15 -18.10
C PHE A 39 19.45 5.25 -19.03
N LEU A 40 20.77 5.38 -19.22
CA LEU A 40 21.37 6.33 -20.15
C LEU A 40 20.85 6.13 -21.59
N GLU A 41 20.84 4.89 -22.08
CA GLU A 41 20.31 4.54 -23.41
C GLU A 41 18.83 4.96 -23.54
N LYS A 42 18.01 4.71 -22.51
CA LYS A 42 16.59 5.08 -22.53
C LYS A 42 16.36 6.58 -22.47
N VAL A 43 17.16 7.33 -21.73
CA VAL A 43 17.08 8.80 -21.72
C VAL A 43 17.42 9.37 -23.10
N LEU A 44 18.47 8.85 -23.75
CA LEU A 44 18.82 9.24 -25.12
C LEU A 44 17.72 8.87 -26.12
N GLN A 45 17.16 7.67 -26.00
CA GLN A 45 16.05 7.22 -26.84
C GLN A 45 14.83 8.13 -26.71
N ILE A 46 14.51 8.60 -25.49
CA ILE A 46 13.44 9.58 -25.25
C ILE A 46 13.75 10.89 -25.97
N TYR A 47 14.98 11.41 -25.86
CA TYR A 47 15.38 12.65 -26.53
C TYR A 47 15.26 12.57 -28.06
N GLU A 48 15.73 11.47 -28.66
CA GLU A 48 15.62 11.23 -30.10
C GLU A 48 14.16 11.14 -30.54
N MET A 49 13.33 10.42 -29.79
CA MET A 49 11.89 10.32 -30.10
C MET A 49 11.17 11.65 -29.96
N LEU A 50 11.48 12.47 -28.95
CA LEU A 50 10.92 13.81 -28.77
C LEU A 50 11.37 14.79 -29.87
N SER A 51 12.51 14.54 -30.52
CA SER A 51 12.99 15.37 -31.62
C SER A 51 12.29 15.03 -32.95
N VAL A 52 11.80 13.79 -33.10
CA VAL A 52 11.16 13.31 -34.33
C VAL A 52 9.63 13.33 -34.24
N ARG A 53 9.06 12.95 -33.09
CA ARG A 53 7.63 12.74 -32.89
C ARG A 53 7.06 13.77 -31.92
N GLN A 54 5.85 14.22 -32.24
CA GLN A 54 5.08 15.13 -31.38
C GLN A 54 4.64 14.44 -30.08
N GLY A 55 4.15 13.21 -30.19
CA GLY A 55 3.73 12.37 -29.08
C GLY A 55 4.72 11.24 -28.81
N VAL A 56 5.10 11.06 -27.55
CA VAL A 56 5.96 9.96 -27.10
C VAL A 56 5.31 9.25 -25.93
N ALA A 57 5.16 7.94 -26.00
CA ALA A 57 4.65 7.10 -24.93
C ALA A 57 5.81 6.35 -24.26
N ILE A 58 6.02 6.62 -22.97
CA ILE A 58 7.00 5.94 -22.12
C ILE A 58 6.26 4.86 -21.33
N ILE A 59 6.51 3.60 -21.69
CA ILE A 59 5.75 2.44 -21.21
C ILE A 59 6.60 1.57 -20.31
N GLY A 60 6.03 1.14 -19.19
CA GLY A 60 6.63 0.12 -18.36
C GLY A 60 6.08 0.12 -16.94
N LYS A 61 6.39 -0.94 -16.19
CA LYS A 61 5.97 -1.09 -14.79
C LYS A 61 6.53 0.04 -13.89
N PRO A 62 5.94 0.28 -12.70
CA PRO A 62 6.54 1.13 -11.66
C PRO A 62 8.01 0.80 -11.41
N PHE A 63 8.76 1.78 -10.89
CA PHE A 63 10.20 1.68 -10.62
C PHE A 63 11.10 1.43 -11.84
N GLY A 64 10.58 1.50 -13.06
CA GLY A 64 11.42 1.51 -14.27
C GLY A 64 12.23 2.81 -14.47
N GLY A 65 12.05 3.83 -13.64
CA GLY A 65 12.75 5.12 -13.79
C GLY A 65 12.14 6.07 -14.82
N LYS A 66 10.93 5.83 -15.31
CA LYS A 66 10.24 6.67 -16.34
C LYS A 66 10.20 8.15 -15.97
N THR A 67 9.65 8.46 -14.79
CA THR A 67 9.58 9.81 -14.24
C THR A 67 10.96 10.45 -14.10
N SER A 68 11.94 9.69 -13.61
CA SER A 68 13.30 10.16 -13.48
C SER A 68 13.96 10.41 -14.84
N ALA A 69 13.65 9.62 -15.87
CA ALA A 69 14.28 9.71 -17.18
C ALA A 69 13.97 11.05 -17.88
N TYR A 70 12.70 11.46 -17.96
CA TYR A 70 12.38 12.75 -18.57
C TYR A 70 12.79 13.93 -17.67
N ARG A 71 12.79 13.78 -16.34
CA ARG A 71 13.28 14.84 -15.43
C ARG A 71 14.78 15.06 -15.58
N VAL A 72 15.58 14.00 -15.60
CA VAL A 72 17.03 14.06 -15.89
C VAL A 72 17.27 14.66 -17.27
N LEU A 73 16.48 14.28 -18.28
CA LEU A 73 16.59 14.88 -19.61
C LEU A 73 16.30 16.39 -19.58
N SER A 74 15.27 16.82 -18.85
CA SER A 74 14.94 18.25 -18.72
C SER A 74 16.06 19.05 -18.05
N GLU A 75 16.71 18.47 -17.05
CA GLU A 75 17.83 19.08 -16.34
C GLU A 75 19.09 19.12 -17.21
N ALA A 76 19.40 18.04 -17.94
CA ALA A 76 20.52 18.00 -18.86
C ALA A 76 20.37 19.02 -20.00
N LEU A 77 19.14 19.24 -20.50
CA LEU A 77 18.85 20.28 -21.49
C LEU A 77 19.00 21.69 -20.90
N PHE A 78 18.64 21.89 -19.65
CA PHE A 78 18.85 23.15 -18.94
C PHE A 78 20.36 23.48 -18.81
N MET A 79 21.17 22.51 -18.39
CA MET A 79 22.63 22.67 -18.28
C MET A 79 23.29 22.98 -19.64
N LEU A 80 22.78 22.39 -20.73
CA LEU A 80 23.27 22.64 -22.09
C LEU A 80 22.94 24.05 -22.59
N GLU A 81 21.76 24.58 -22.24
CA GLU A 81 21.41 25.97 -22.58
C GLU A 81 22.33 26.97 -21.89
N ASP A 82 22.66 26.72 -20.62
CA ASP A 82 23.52 27.60 -19.80
C ASP A 82 24.96 27.68 -20.36
N LEU A 83 25.40 26.63 -21.04
CA LEU A 83 26.70 26.58 -21.75
C LEU A 83 26.68 27.25 -23.13
N GLY A 84 25.55 27.80 -23.57
CA GLY A 84 25.42 28.53 -24.82
C GLY A 84 25.18 27.67 -26.06
N GLU A 85 24.82 26.38 -25.92
CA GLU A 85 24.29 25.59 -27.04
C GLU A 85 22.87 26.08 -27.38
N SER A 86 22.76 27.09 -28.24
CA SER A 86 21.53 27.76 -28.66
C SER A 86 20.49 26.87 -29.38
N SER A 87 20.76 25.57 -29.55
CA SER A 87 19.84 24.58 -30.11
C SER A 87 19.05 23.78 -29.05
N LYS A 88 19.43 23.89 -27.77
CA LYS A 88 18.85 23.09 -26.67
C LYS A 88 18.29 24.01 -25.60
N HIS A 89 17.00 24.30 -25.70
CA HIS A 89 16.29 25.14 -24.76
C HIS A 89 15.80 24.38 -23.52
N LYS A 90 15.68 25.12 -22.41
CA LYS A 90 15.03 24.71 -21.17
C LYS A 90 13.63 24.17 -21.41
N VAL A 91 13.22 23.27 -20.52
CA VAL A 91 11.91 22.61 -20.56
C VAL A 91 10.96 23.17 -19.50
N GLU A 92 9.72 23.46 -19.90
CA GLU A 92 8.58 23.71 -19.04
C GLU A 92 7.64 22.51 -19.07
N MET A 93 7.23 22.02 -17.90
CA MET A 93 6.43 20.79 -17.78
C MET A 93 5.10 21.06 -17.08
N THR A 94 4.02 20.52 -17.64
CA THR A 94 2.70 20.45 -16.98
C THR A 94 2.26 18.99 -16.93
N ILE A 95 1.89 18.48 -15.76
CA ILE A 95 1.54 17.08 -15.54
C ILE A 95 0.03 16.97 -15.27
N ILE A 96 -0.63 16.05 -15.97
CA ILE A 96 -2.06 15.78 -15.86
C ILE A 96 -2.27 14.27 -15.72
N ASN A 97 -3.07 13.82 -14.76
CA ASN A 97 -3.57 12.45 -14.75
C ASN A 97 -4.94 12.41 -15.45
N PRO A 98 -5.04 11.89 -16.68
CA PRO A 98 -6.28 11.94 -17.46
C PRO A 98 -7.43 11.13 -16.86
N LYS A 99 -7.16 10.20 -15.93
CA LYS A 99 -8.16 9.33 -15.30
C LYS A 99 -8.51 9.75 -13.87
N SER A 100 -7.84 10.76 -13.32
CA SER A 100 -8.19 11.35 -12.02
C SER A 100 -9.42 12.27 -12.09
N ILE A 101 -9.74 12.73 -13.29
CA ILE A 101 -10.80 13.69 -13.63
C ILE A 101 -11.70 13.11 -14.70
N THR A 102 -12.89 13.68 -14.87
CA THR A 102 -13.80 13.23 -15.94
C THR A 102 -13.34 13.72 -17.31
N SER A 103 -13.77 13.05 -18.38
CA SER A 103 -13.47 13.48 -19.76
C SER A 103 -13.95 14.92 -20.03
N GLY A 104 -15.11 15.30 -19.52
CA GLY A 104 -15.62 16.67 -19.61
C GLY A 104 -14.77 17.70 -18.83
N GLN A 105 -14.15 17.33 -17.71
CA GLN A 105 -13.20 18.20 -17.01
C GLN A 105 -11.85 18.29 -17.73
N LEU A 106 -11.44 17.23 -18.44
CA LEU A 106 -10.21 17.22 -19.22
C LEU A 106 -10.34 18.12 -20.46
N TYR A 107 -11.38 17.91 -21.28
CA TYR A 107 -11.56 18.57 -22.57
C TYR A 107 -12.48 19.81 -22.56
N GLY A 108 -13.33 19.95 -21.54
CA GLY A 108 -14.42 20.90 -21.51
C GLY A 108 -15.77 20.23 -21.83
N GLN A 109 -16.85 20.84 -21.36
CA GLN A 109 -18.20 20.34 -21.56
C GLN A 109 -19.22 21.49 -21.56
N PHE A 110 -20.34 21.29 -22.25
CA PHE A 110 -21.51 22.14 -22.10
C PHE A 110 -22.28 21.74 -20.84
N ASP A 111 -22.69 22.73 -20.05
CA ASP A 111 -23.64 22.48 -18.97
C ASP A 111 -25.00 22.11 -19.58
N PRO A 112 -25.58 20.95 -19.24
CA PRO A 112 -26.85 20.49 -19.81
C PRO A 112 -28.03 21.43 -19.54
N ILE A 113 -27.95 22.30 -18.53
CA ILE A 113 -29.03 23.22 -18.16
C ILE A 113 -28.85 24.59 -18.79
N SER A 114 -27.71 25.25 -18.54
CA SER A 114 -27.46 26.60 -19.06
C SER A 114 -27.04 26.63 -20.53
N CYS A 115 -26.63 25.49 -21.10
CA CYS A 115 -25.97 25.39 -22.40
C CYS A 115 -24.70 26.26 -22.51
N GLU A 116 -24.14 26.71 -21.39
CA GLU A 116 -22.88 27.45 -21.36
C GLU A 116 -21.70 26.50 -21.46
N TRP A 117 -20.66 26.93 -22.20
CA TRP A 117 -19.42 26.17 -22.34
C TRP A 117 -18.52 26.37 -21.12
N SER A 118 -18.06 25.27 -20.53
CA SER A 118 -17.02 25.27 -19.52
C SER A 118 -15.73 24.66 -20.09
N ASP A 119 -14.64 25.40 -20.01
CA ASP A 119 -13.33 24.95 -20.49
C ASP A 119 -12.76 23.80 -19.63
N GLY A 120 -12.01 22.91 -20.28
CA GLY A 120 -11.26 21.84 -19.62
C GLY A 120 -9.84 22.22 -19.25
N ILE A 121 -9.22 21.40 -18.39
CA ILE A 121 -7.84 21.57 -17.92
C ILE A 121 -6.84 21.50 -19.08
N LEU A 122 -7.08 20.62 -20.06
CA LEU A 122 -6.20 20.43 -21.19
C LEU A 122 -6.18 21.67 -22.12
N PRO A 123 -7.32 22.18 -22.62
CA PRO A 123 -7.36 23.41 -23.42
C PRO A 123 -6.76 24.63 -22.72
N VAL A 124 -6.96 24.78 -21.41
CA VAL A 124 -6.34 25.87 -20.62
C VAL A 124 -4.82 25.77 -20.65
N SER A 125 -4.28 24.58 -20.38
CA SER A 125 -2.83 24.32 -20.40
C SER A 125 -2.25 24.51 -21.82
N TYR A 126 -2.99 24.09 -22.85
CA TYR A 126 -2.62 24.27 -24.25
C TYR A 126 -2.53 25.74 -24.65
N ARG A 127 -3.54 26.55 -24.30
CA ARG A 127 -3.54 27.99 -24.59
C ARG A 127 -2.38 28.70 -23.90
N GLN A 128 -2.06 28.32 -22.67
CA GLN A 128 -0.89 28.88 -21.96
C GLN A 128 0.41 28.58 -22.70
N PHE A 129 0.58 27.36 -23.23
CA PHE A 129 1.76 26.98 -24.01
C PHE A 129 1.78 27.63 -25.40
N ALA A 130 0.65 27.74 -26.08
CA ALA A 130 0.55 28.36 -27.40
C ALA A 130 0.77 29.89 -27.36
N SER A 131 0.30 30.57 -26.31
CA SER A 131 0.46 32.01 -26.13
C SER A 131 1.82 32.44 -25.57
N SER A 132 2.56 31.51 -24.95
CA SER A 132 3.87 31.81 -24.39
C SER A 132 4.90 32.12 -25.49
N THR A 133 5.54 33.29 -25.39
CA THR A 133 6.51 33.84 -26.34
C THR A 133 7.95 33.33 -26.13
N ASN A 134 8.18 32.45 -25.15
CA ASN A 134 9.52 31.90 -24.91
C ASN A 134 9.85 30.76 -25.87
N ASN A 135 11.15 30.57 -26.12
CA ASN A 135 11.67 29.48 -26.97
C ASN A 135 11.84 28.16 -26.19
N ASN A 136 11.40 28.12 -24.93
CA ASN A 136 11.48 26.94 -24.08
C ASN A 136 10.70 25.78 -24.73
N ARG A 137 11.24 24.57 -24.57
CA ARG A 137 10.52 23.34 -24.88
C ARG A 137 9.37 23.20 -23.88
N LYS A 138 8.20 22.82 -24.35
CA LYS A 138 6.98 22.73 -23.53
C LYS A 138 6.50 21.28 -23.53
N TRP A 139 6.58 20.59 -22.41
CA TRP A 139 6.16 19.19 -22.32
C TRP A 139 4.88 19.08 -21.53
N LEU A 140 3.85 18.56 -22.18
CA LEU A 140 2.64 18.17 -21.50
C LEU A 140 2.67 16.67 -21.23
N ILE A 141 2.68 16.31 -19.96
CA ILE A 141 2.87 14.95 -19.49
C ILE A 141 1.54 14.40 -18.99
N PHE A 142 1.07 13.33 -19.62
CA PHE A 142 -0.08 12.55 -19.17
C PHE A 142 0.41 11.38 -18.34
N ASP A 143 0.27 11.49 -17.03
CA ASP A 143 0.66 10.47 -16.07
C ASP A 143 -0.57 9.66 -15.64
N GLY A 144 -0.88 8.59 -16.38
CA GLY A 144 -2.04 7.74 -16.11
C GLY A 144 -2.26 6.65 -17.16
N PRO A 145 -3.27 5.79 -16.97
CA PRO A 145 -3.63 4.78 -17.96
C PRO A 145 -4.11 5.43 -19.28
N ILE A 146 -3.72 4.84 -20.39
CA ILE A 146 -4.18 5.24 -21.74
C ILE A 146 -5.32 4.31 -22.14
N ASP A 147 -6.46 4.89 -22.49
CA ASP A 147 -7.60 4.17 -23.06
C ASP A 147 -8.13 4.88 -24.30
N SER A 148 -8.88 4.16 -25.13
CA SER A 148 -9.41 4.66 -26.38
C SER A 148 -10.38 5.84 -26.21
N VAL A 149 -11.09 5.96 -25.09
CA VAL A 149 -12.16 6.95 -24.92
C VAL A 149 -11.60 8.35 -24.85
N TRP A 150 -10.59 8.59 -24.00
CA TRP A 150 -10.04 9.94 -23.89
C TRP A 150 -8.99 10.21 -24.97
N ILE A 151 -8.21 9.20 -25.40
CA ILE A 151 -7.11 9.43 -26.35
C ILE A 151 -7.60 9.70 -27.78
N GLU A 152 -8.80 9.25 -28.15
CA GLU A 152 -9.36 9.45 -29.49
C GLU A 152 -9.48 10.93 -29.87
N ASN A 153 -9.83 11.79 -28.91
CA ASN A 153 -9.90 13.24 -29.10
C ASN A 153 -8.51 13.91 -29.29
N MET A 154 -7.42 13.18 -29.01
CA MET A 154 -6.03 13.66 -29.20
C MET A 154 -5.46 13.30 -30.57
N ASN A 155 -6.18 12.51 -31.36
CA ASN A 155 -5.69 11.97 -32.62
C ASN A 155 -5.25 13.05 -33.61
N THR A 156 -5.95 14.18 -33.69
CA THR A 156 -5.61 15.33 -34.54
C THR A 156 -4.42 16.11 -34.02
N VAL A 157 -4.12 16.02 -32.72
CA VAL A 157 -2.94 16.66 -32.14
C VAL A 157 -1.68 15.83 -32.36
N LEU A 158 -1.83 14.51 -32.37
CA LEU A 158 -0.74 13.55 -32.55
C LEU A 158 -0.33 13.37 -34.02
N ASP A 159 -1.12 13.88 -34.98
CA ASP A 159 -0.76 13.86 -36.40
C ASP A 159 0.08 15.08 -36.80
N SER A 160 0.35 15.23 -38.11
CA SER A 160 1.12 16.34 -38.66
C SER A 160 0.43 17.71 -38.57
N SER A 161 -0.88 17.75 -38.34
CA SER A 161 -1.69 18.97 -38.26
C SER A 161 -1.46 19.74 -36.96
N ARG A 162 -1.12 19.06 -35.84
CA ARG A 162 -0.83 19.65 -34.52
C ARG A 162 -1.94 20.57 -34.00
N LYS A 163 -3.20 20.21 -34.28
CA LYS A 163 -4.39 20.99 -33.93
C LYS A 163 -5.23 20.24 -32.91
N LEU A 164 -5.48 20.88 -31.77
CA LEU A 164 -6.47 20.42 -30.80
C LEU A 164 -7.83 20.99 -31.19
N CYS A 165 -8.72 20.10 -31.61
CA CYS A 165 -10.12 20.44 -31.89
C CYS A 165 -10.95 20.10 -30.65
N ILE A 166 -11.56 21.12 -30.05
CA ILE A 166 -12.46 20.92 -28.90
C ILE A 166 -13.93 20.96 -29.34
N MET A 167 -14.80 20.39 -28.52
CA MET A 167 -16.23 20.28 -28.82
C MET A 167 -16.94 21.64 -28.96
N SER A 168 -16.38 22.73 -28.41
CA SER A 168 -16.89 24.09 -28.63
C SER A 168 -16.67 24.61 -30.06
N GLY A 169 -15.88 23.89 -30.87
CA GLY A 169 -15.47 24.31 -32.21
C GLY A 169 -14.18 25.14 -32.26
N GLU A 170 -13.59 25.49 -31.10
CA GLU A 170 -12.27 26.13 -31.06
C GLU A 170 -11.19 25.16 -31.57
N VAL A 171 -10.24 25.70 -32.34
CA VAL A 171 -9.09 24.96 -32.85
C VAL A 171 -7.82 25.64 -32.36
N ILE A 172 -7.11 24.98 -31.46
CA ILE A 172 -5.86 25.49 -30.88
C ILE A 172 -4.69 24.82 -31.59
N GLN A 173 -3.84 25.60 -32.26
CA GLN A 173 -2.63 25.09 -32.91
C GLN A 173 -1.45 25.12 -31.96
N LEU A 174 -0.76 23.98 -31.81
CA LEU A 174 0.43 23.89 -30.98
C LEU A 174 1.68 24.44 -31.67
N SER A 175 2.54 25.09 -30.88
CA SER A 175 3.89 25.44 -31.30
C SER A 175 4.74 24.18 -31.54
N PRO A 176 5.68 24.19 -32.52
CA PRO A 176 6.64 23.12 -32.71
C PRO A 176 7.52 22.80 -31.50
N THR A 177 7.61 23.71 -30.52
CA THR A 177 8.37 23.50 -29.29
C THR A 177 7.63 22.68 -28.25
N THR A 178 6.35 22.36 -28.49
CA THR A 178 5.52 21.59 -27.55
C THR A 178 5.56 20.11 -27.87
N ASN A 179 5.69 19.24 -26.87
CA ASN A 179 5.61 17.78 -27.01
C ASN A 179 4.58 17.20 -26.05
N LEU A 180 3.98 16.07 -26.44
CA LEU A 180 3.08 15.28 -25.60
C LEU A 180 3.80 14.03 -25.13
N ILE A 181 3.84 13.82 -23.83
CA ILE A 181 4.48 12.65 -23.21
C ILE A 181 3.42 11.85 -22.46
N PHE A 182 3.30 10.57 -22.76
CA PHE A 182 2.40 9.67 -22.05
C PHE A 182 3.20 8.72 -21.16
N GLU A 183 3.08 8.84 -19.85
CA GLU A 183 3.67 7.92 -18.89
C GLU A 183 2.62 6.89 -18.44
N ALA A 184 2.69 5.67 -19.01
CA ALA A 184 1.72 4.60 -18.74
C ALA A 184 2.41 3.28 -18.35
N MET A 185 1.64 2.38 -17.74
CA MET A 185 2.14 1.05 -17.36
C MET A 185 2.19 0.11 -18.55
N ASP A 186 1.13 0.10 -19.35
CA ASP A 186 0.93 -0.72 -20.53
C ASP A 186 0.07 0.03 -21.56
N LEU A 187 -0.13 -0.60 -22.73
CA LEU A 187 -0.92 -0.09 -23.85
C LEU A 187 -2.10 -0.99 -24.19
N MET A 188 -2.55 -1.86 -23.27
CA MET A 188 -3.53 -2.91 -23.58
C MET A 188 -4.88 -2.34 -24.02
N ALA A 189 -5.24 -1.17 -23.51
CA ALA A 189 -6.49 -0.47 -23.81
C ALA A 189 -6.35 0.59 -24.93
N ALA A 190 -5.17 0.77 -25.51
CA ALA A 190 -4.92 1.75 -26.56
C ALA A 190 -5.17 1.16 -27.95
N SER A 191 -5.75 1.95 -28.87
CA SER A 191 -5.96 1.50 -30.24
C SER A 191 -4.65 1.48 -31.04
N PRO A 192 -4.43 0.52 -31.95
CA PRO A 192 -3.21 0.46 -32.78
C PRO A 192 -2.97 1.72 -33.61
N ALA A 193 -4.03 2.45 -33.97
CA ALA A 193 -3.94 3.71 -34.71
C ALA A 193 -3.32 4.85 -33.88
N VAL A 194 -3.60 4.89 -32.57
CA VAL A 194 -2.99 5.86 -31.65
C VAL A 194 -1.52 5.50 -31.42
N VAL A 195 -1.27 4.21 -31.22
CA VAL A 195 0.07 3.66 -30.99
C VAL A 195 1.00 3.92 -32.18
N SER A 196 0.50 3.88 -33.42
CA SER A 196 1.31 4.15 -34.62
C SER A 196 1.70 5.62 -34.81
N ARG A 197 0.99 6.55 -34.16
CA ARG A 197 1.25 8.00 -34.24
C ARG A 197 2.27 8.47 -33.21
N CYS A 198 2.43 7.72 -32.12
CA CYS A 198 3.37 8.04 -31.05
C CYS A 198 4.72 7.34 -31.24
N GLY A 199 5.81 7.98 -30.81
CA GLY A 199 7.05 7.26 -30.52
C GLY A 199 6.87 6.42 -29.27
N ILE A 200 7.31 5.16 -29.25
CA ILE A 200 7.15 4.28 -28.08
C ILE A 200 8.51 3.95 -27.50
N VAL A 201 8.67 4.18 -26.19
CA VAL A 201 9.87 3.84 -25.45
C VAL A 201 9.49 2.89 -24.31
N TYR A 202 9.91 1.63 -24.43
CA TYR A 202 9.73 0.63 -23.37
C TYR A 202 10.87 0.70 -22.36
N ILE A 203 10.51 0.80 -21.07
CA ILE A 203 11.42 0.85 -19.93
C ILE A 203 10.96 -0.16 -18.87
N GLU A 204 11.59 -1.33 -18.87
CA GLU A 204 11.29 -2.40 -17.92
C GLU A 204 12.16 -2.31 -16.66
N PRO A 205 11.58 -2.40 -15.44
CA PRO A 205 12.32 -2.28 -14.19
C PRO A 205 13.31 -3.44 -13.94
N SER A 206 13.09 -4.61 -14.53
CA SER A 206 13.98 -5.76 -14.37
C SER A 206 15.41 -5.51 -14.87
N HIS A 207 15.57 -4.65 -15.89
CA HIS A 207 16.89 -4.28 -16.41
C HIS A 207 17.59 -3.21 -15.57
N LEU A 208 16.83 -2.41 -14.82
CA LEU A 208 17.37 -1.40 -13.90
C LEU A 208 17.86 -2.04 -12.61
N GLY A 209 17.08 -3.01 -12.08
CA GLY A 209 17.34 -3.63 -10.80
C GLY A 209 16.95 -2.74 -9.61
N TRP A 210 16.61 -3.35 -8.48
CA TRP A 210 16.32 -2.63 -7.24
C TRP A 210 17.60 -2.14 -6.54
N GLU A 211 18.76 -2.69 -6.91
CA GLU A 211 20.07 -2.36 -6.38
C GLU A 211 20.43 -0.90 -6.62
N CYS A 212 20.02 -0.34 -7.78
CA CYS A 212 20.20 1.08 -8.09
C CYS A 212 19.52 1.98 -7.06
N LEU A 213 18.32 1.59 -6.60
CA LEU A 213 17.58 2.34 -5.57
C LEU A 213 18.32 2.33 -4.24
N VAL A 214 18.86 1.18 -3.85
CA VAL A 214 19.65 1.03 -2.61
C VAL A 214 20.91 1.87 -2.65
N MET A 215 21.63 1.87 -3.78
CA MET A 215 22.86 2.66 -3.92
C MET A 215 22.61 4.17 -3.78
N SER A 216 21.54 4.68 -4.40
CA SER A 216 21.11 6.06 -4.24
C SER A 216 20.68 6.38 -2.81
N TRP A 217 19.94 5.47 -2.17
CA TRP A 217 19.49 5.63 -0.79
C TRP A 217 20.62 5.63 0.25
N LEU A 218 21.70 4.87 0.03
CA LEU A 218 22.86 4.91 0.93
C LEU A 218 23.50 6.31 1.05
N HIS A 219 23.34 7.16 0.03
CA HIS A 219 23.78 8.55 0.08
C HIS A 219 22.88 9.44 0.94
N THR A 220 21.60 9.08 1.14
CA THR A 220 20.65 9.84 1.98
C THR A 220 20.75 9.51 3.47
N LEU A 221 21.45 8.43 3.82
CA LEU A 221 21.69 8.06 5.22
C LEU A 221 22.47 9.13 6.00
N PRO A 222 22.23 9.28 7.32
CA PRO A 222 22.85 10.30 8.16
C PRO A 222 24.38 10.34 8.04
N ALA A 223 24.96 11.55 8.08
CA ALA A 223 26.40 11.75 7.97
C ALA A 223 27.21 11.08 9.09
N ALA A 224 26.59 10.84 10.25
CA ALA A 224 27.16 10.08 11.37
C ALA A 224 27.54 8.63 10.99
N LEU A 225 26.94 8.07 9.93
CA LEU A 225 27.26 6.73 9.45
C LEU A 225 28.43 6.78 8.46
N ASN A 226 29.62 6.45 8.96
CA ASN A 226 30.85 6.31 8.16
C ASN A 226 30.68 5.34 6.97
N GLY A 227 31.58 5.42 5.97
CA GLY A 227 31.57 4.55 4.79
C GLY A 227 31.57 3.05 5.12
N ASN A 228 32.23 2.64 6.20
CA ASN A 228 32.20 1.26 6.69
C ASN A 228 30.79 0.83 7.14
N HIS A 229 30.05 1.70 7.84
CA HIS A 229 28.67 1.43 8.24
C HIS A 229 27.75 1.32 7.03
N LYS A 230 27.89 2.22 6.05
CA LYS A 230 27.14 2.16 4.78
C LYS A 230 27.42 0.88 4.00
N ASN A 231 28.67 0.40 4.00
CA ASN A 231 29.04 -0.89 3.40
C ASN A 231 28.42 -2.09 4.13
N ILE A 232 28.32 -2.04 5.46
CA ILE A 232 27.61 -3.07 6.25
C ILE A 232 26.14 -3.13 5.84
N VAL A 233 25.45 -1.98 5.80
CA VAL A 233 24.04 -1.88 5.38
C VAL A 233 23.85 -2.41 3.95
N LYS A 234 24.71 -2.00 3.02
CA LYS A 234 24.71 -2.49 1.63
C LYS A 234 24.80 -4.01 1.57
N ASN A 235 25.78 -4.60 2.26
CA ASN A 235 25.99 -6.05 2.24
C ASN A 235 24.84 -6.82 2.89
N LEU A 236 24.24 -6.29 3.95
CA LEU A 236 23.05 -6.85 4.58
C LEU A 236 21.86 -6.88 3.61
N ILE A 237 21.54 -5.74 2.99
CA ILE A 237 20.43 -5.63 2.04
C ILE A 237 20.67 -6.56 0.84
N LEU A 238 21.86 -6.54 0.24
CA LEU A 238 22.17 -7.39 -0.90
C LEU A 238 22.03 -8.88 -0.55
N ARG A 239 22.59 -9.31 0.59
CA ARG A 239 22.58 -10.73 1.01
C ARG A 239 21.16 -11.24 1.29
N PHE A 240 20.39 -10.53 2.10
CA PHE A 240 19.06 -10.99 2.52
C PHE A 240 18.03 -10.79 1.42
N SER A 241 17.96 -9.60 0.82
CA SER A 241 16.92 -9.31 -0.19
C SER A 241 17.05 -10.20 -1.40
N SER A 242 18.27 -10.49 -1.89
CA SER A 242 18.46 -11.36 -3.05
C SER A 242 17.92 -12.77 -2.82
N LEU A 243 18.22 -13.38 -1.66
CA LEU A 243 17.76 -14.74 -1.34
C LEU A 243 16.25 -14.76 -1.02
N LEU A 244 15.75 -13.81 -0.25
CA LEU A 244 14.35 -13.76 0.15
C LEU A 244 13.42 -13.43 -1.01
N ILE A 245 13.82 -12.51 -1.92
CA ILE A 245 13.06 -12.22 -3.14
C ILE A 245 13.11 -13.42 -4.09
N TYR A 246 14.27 -14.08 -4.24
CA TYR A 246 14.36 -15.30 -5.04
C TYR A 246 13.40 -16.40 -4.54
N TRP A 247 13.37 -16.61 -3.22
CA TRP A 247 12.43 -17.53 -2.59
C TRP A 247 10.98 -17.11 -2.87
N LEU A 248 10.65 -15.84 -2.67
CA LEU A 248 9.30 -15.30 -2.85
C LEU A 248 8.76 -15.50 -4.27
N ARG A 249 9.61 -15.36 -5.29
CA ARG A 249 9.20 -15.43 -6.71
C ARG A 249 9.25 -16.82 -7.30
N ASN A 250 10.18 -17.66 -6.86
CA ASN A 250 10.48 -18.93 -7.53
C ASN A 250 10.15 -20.17 -6.70
N ARG A 251 9.61 -20.02 -5.49
CA ARG A 251 9.30 -21.13 -4.57
C ARG A 251 7.89 -21.00 -3.99
N ASP A 252 7.56 -21.87 -3.05
CA ASP A 252 6.25 -22.05 -2.44
C ASP A 252 5.94 -20.99 -1.36
N ALA A 253 6.02 -19.71 -1.76
CA ALA A 253 5.66 -18.55 -0.95
C ALA A 253 4.35 -17.95 -1.48
N LYS A 254 3.43 -17.64 -0.57
CA LYS A 254 2.14 -17.05 -0.89
C LYS A 254 2.03 -15.65 -0.28
N GLU A 255 1.91 -14.66 -1.15
CA GLU A 255 1.60 -13.30 -0.77
C GLU A 255 0.08 -13.09 -0.75
N ILE A 256 -0.41 -12.41 0.29
CA ILE A 256 -1.84 -12.04 0.36
C ILE A 256 -2.14 -10.91 -0.65
N PHE A 257 -1.14 -10.09 -0.96
CA PHE A 257 -1.23 -9.03 -1.96
C PHE A 257 -0.02 -9.08 -2.89
N PRO A 258 -0.21 -9.01 -4.22
CA PRO A 258 0.91 -9.08 -5.16
C PRO A 258 1.82 -7.85 -5.02
N THR A 259 3.11 -8.09 -4.78
CA THR A 259 4.11 -7.03 -4.64
C THR A 259 5.10 -7.00 -5.81
N GLN A 260 5.86 -5.91 -5.93
CA GLN A 260 7.01 -5.82 -6.83
C GLN A 260 8.30 -5.79 -6.01
N ASP A 261 9.37 -6.35 -6.56
CA ASP A 261 10.66 -6.51 -5.85
C ASP A 261 11.21 -5.17 -5.36
N ALA A 262 11.17 -4.15 -6.21
CA ALA A 262 11.57 -2.80 -5.85
C ALA A 262 10.70 -2.20 -4.71
N SER A 263 9.38 -2.48 -4.70
CA SER A 263 8.49 -2.02 -3.62
C SER A 263 8.87 -2.64 -2.27
N LEU A 264 9.23 -3.92 -2.25
CA LEU A 264 9.65 -4.62 -1.02
C LEU A 264 10.94 -4.03 -0.46
N VAL A 265 11.91 -3.75 -1.34
CA VAL A 265 13.19 -3.14 -0.94
C VAL A 265 13.01 -1.69 -0.50
N ILE A 266 12.14 -0.92 -1.15
CA ILE A 266 11.78 0.43 -0.68
C ILE A 266 11.10 0.37 0.68
N ALA A 267 10.21 -0.59 0.91
CA ALA A 267 9.61 -0.77 2.22
C ALA A 267 10.65 -1.09 3.29
N LEU A 268 11.66 -1.90 2.96
CA LEU A 268 12.81 -2.16 3.83
C LEU A 268 13.55 -0.86 4.18
N MET A 269 13.86 -0.04 3.17
CA MET A 269 14.54 1.24 3.35
C MET A 269 13.71 2.22 4.20
N ASN A 270 12.39 2.29 3.97
CA ASN A 270 11.48 3.12 4.77
C ASN A 270 11.46 2.70 6.24
N PHE A 271 11.32 1.40 6.54
CA PHE A 271 11.37 0.93 7.92
C PHE A 271 12.72 1.21 8.56
N PHE A 272 13.82 1.02 7.81
CA PHE A 272 15.17 1.29 8.31
C PHE A 272 15.34 2.76 8.68
N GLU A 273 14.94 3.68 7.80
CA GLU A 273 14.98 5.13 8.03
C GLU A 273 14.23 5.55 9.29
N CYS A 274 13.10 4.90 9.62
CA CYS A 274 12.33 5.23 10.81
C CYS A 274 13.12 5.05 12.12
N PHE A 275 14.16 4.21 12.13
CA PHE A 275 15.03 4.04 13.30
C PHE A 275 16.30 4.90 13.25
N MET A 276 16.47 5.70 12.20
CA MET A 276 17.70 6.47 11.95
C MET A 276 17.65 7.90 12.53
N ASP A 277 16.49 8.38 12.98
CA ASP A 277 16.31 9.73 13.52
C ASP A 277 17.33 10.08 14.62
N ASP A 278 17.61 9.14 15.54
CA ASP A 278 18.55 9.40 16.64
C ASP A 278 20.00 9.61 16.14
N PHE A 279 20.37 9.02 14.99
CA PHE A 279 21.70 9.19 14.42
C PHE A 279 21.91 10.58 13.79
N ASN A 280 20.83 11.37 13.64
CA ASN A 280 20.97 12.79 13.28
C ASN A 280 21.39 13.65 14.47
N ASN A 281 21.29 13.15 15.70
CA ASN A 281 21.68 13.87 16.91
C ASN A 281 23.12 13.51 17.32
N GLU A 282 24.04 14.45 17.15
CA GLU A 282 25.48 14.26 17.44
C GLU A 282 25.73 13.75 18.88
N LYS A 283 24.98 14.27 19.86
CA LYS A 283 25.11 13.85 21.27
C LYS A 283 24.77 12.38 21.49
N TYR A 284 23.82 11.85 20.72
CA TYR A 284 23.46 10.43 20.82
C TYR A 284 24.58 9.56 20.26
N VAL A 285 25.16 9.96 19.12
CA VAL A 285 26.24 9.23 18.46
C VAL A 285 27.50 9.18 19.33
N GLU A 286 27.85 10.28 20.01
CA GLU A 286 29.02 10.35 20.92
C GLU A 286 28.93 9.36 22.10
N THR A 287 27.71 8.99 22.53
CA THR A 287 27.53 8.04 23.64
C THR A 287 27.72 6.57 23.25
N LEU A 288 27.74 6.26 21.96
CA LEU A 288 27.75 4.89 21.46
C LEU A 288 29.15 4.45 21.04
N THR A 289 29.51 3.20 21.34
CA THR A 289 30.72 2.58 20.78
C THR A 289 30.47 2.10 19.35
N GLU A 290 31.53 1.91 18.56
CA GLU A 290 31.40 1.36 17.20
C GLU A 290 30.70 -0.01 17.17
N LEU A 291 30.88 -0.82 18.22
CA LEU A 291 30.21 -2.10 18.38
C LEU A 291 28.70 -1.94 18.60
N ASP A 292 28.30 -0.94 19.37
CA ASP A 292 26.89 -0.64 19.62
C ASP A 292 26.21 -0.14 18.34
N ILE A 293 26.87 0.76 17.60
CA ILE A 293 26.38 1.25 16.30
C ILE A 293 26.18 0.09 15.33
N ARG A 294 27.17 -0.80 15.21
CA ARG A 294 27.06 -1.99 14.37
C ARG A 294 25.90 -2.89 14.81
N ALA A 295 25.75 -3.16 16.10
CA ALA A 295 24.68 -4.02 16.62
C ALA A 295 23.29 -3.40 16.38
N GLN A 296 23.15 -2.08 16.56
CA GLN A 296 21.92 -1.36 16.26
C GLN A 296 21.60 -1.40 14.76
N ILE A 297 22.57 -1.19 13.87
CA ILE A 297 22.36 -1.27 12.42
C ILE A 297 21.89 -2.67 12.01
N GLU A 298 22.56 -3.72 12.52
CA GLU A 298 22.18 -5.11 12.25
C GLU A 298 20.75 -5.40 12.75
N GLY A 299 20.42 -5.02 13.98
CA GLY A 299 19.10 -5.22 14.57
C GLY A 299 17.97 -4.44 13.88
N VAL A 300 18.20 -3.16 13.56
CA VAL A 300 17.26 -2.33 12.78
C VAL A 300 17.03 -2.94 11.40
N PHE A 301 18.10 -3.38 10.74
CA PHE A 301 17.99 -4.05 9.45
C PHE A 301 17.14 -5.31 9.54
N PHE A 302 17.36 -6.18 10.53
CA PHE A 302 16.58 -7.40 10.68
C PHE A 302 15.10 -7.09 10.89
N PHE A 303 14.77 -6.17 11.79
CA PHE A 303 13.39 -5.74 12.01
C PHE A 303 12.75 -5.20 10.73
N SER A 304 13.48 -4.35 10.00
CA SER A 304 13.00 -3.74 8.75
C SER A 304 12.76 -4.78 7.66
N CYS A 305 13.64 -5.77 7.53
CA CYS A 305 13.54 -6.85 6.55
C CYS A 305 12.36 -7.80 6.83
N ILE A 306 12.12 -8.12 8.11
CA ILE A 306 10.99 -8.95 8.54
C ILE A 306 9.66 -8.29 8.15
N TRP A 307 9.50 -6.99 8.44
CA TRP A 307 8.24 -6.28 8.22
C TRP A 307 8.06 -5.71 6.82
N SER A 308 9.11 -5.66 6.00
CA SER A 308 9.01 -5.32 4.58
C SER A 308 8.74 -6.55 3.70
N ILE A 309 9.72 -7.47 3.58
CA ILE A 309 9.63 -8.64 2.71
C ILE A 309 8.66 -9.67 3.29
N GLY A 310 8.70 -9.87 4.60
CA GLY A 310 7.79 -10.78 5.31
C GLY A 310 6.41 -10.17 5.61
N GLY A 311 6.23 -8.86 5.42
CA GLY A 311 5.03 -8.13 5.81
C GLY A 311 3.77 -8.61 5.11
N ALA A 312 3.84 -8.87 3.80
CA ALA A 312 2.71 -9.24 2.94
C ALA A 312 2.40 -10.76 2.87
N LEU A 313 3.15 -11.58 3.63
CA LEU A 313 3.02 -13.04 3.61
C LEU A 313 1.83 -13.55 4.43
N ASP A 314 1.26 -14.67 3.99
CA ASP A 314 0.28 -15.44 4.76
C ASP A 314 0.91 -16.21 5.94
N THR A 315 0.07 -16.80 6.79
CA THR A 315 0.51 -17.43 8.04
C THR A 315 1.47 -18.60 7.79
N ASP A 316 1.21 -19.42 6.77
CA ASP A 316 2.04 -20.58 6.43
C ASP A 316 3.41 -20.14 5.86
N SER A 317 3.40 -19.14 4.96
CA SER A 317 4.65 -18.60 4.39
C SER A 317 5.48 -17.85 5.42
N ARG A 318 4.86 -17.20 6.43
CA ARG A 318 5.59 -16.58 7.55
C ARG A 318 6.41 -17.61 8.35
N GLY A 319 5.87 -18.82 8.55
CA GLY A 319 6.60 -19.92 9.19
C GLY A 319 7.85 -20.31 8.40
N LYS A 320 7.70 -20.52 7.08
CA LYS A 320 8.83 -20.83 6.17
C LYS A 320 9.85 -19.69 6.11
N PHE A 321 9.37 -18.44 6.03
CA PHE A 321 10.21 -17.25 6.06
C PHE A 321 11.08 -17.20 7.32
N SER A 322 10.51 -17.50 8.49
CA SER A 322 11.24 -17.54 9.76
C SER A 322 12.42 -18.52 9.68
N ILE A 323 12.20 -19.74 9.18
CA ILE A 323 13.24 -20.77 9.02
C ILE A 323 14.37 -20.26 8.12
N ILE A 324 14.03 -19.66 6.97
CA ILE A 324 15.02 -19.12 6.02
C ILE A 324 15.77 -17.93 6.63
N PHE A 325 15.08 -17.08 7.39
CA PHE A 325 15.67 -15.93 8.04
C PHE A 325 16.68 -16.36 9.11
N HIS A 326 16.37 -17.34 9.96
CA HIS A 326 17.33 -17.92 10.91
C HIS A 326 18.52 -18.57 10.19
N ALA A 327 18.30 -19.23 9.05
CA ALA A 327 19.38 -19.75 8.21
C ALA A 327 20.29 -18.66 7.61
N LEU A 328 19.77 -17.46 7.36
CA LEU A 328 20.59 -16.31 6.96
C LEU A 328 21.39 -15.74 8.14
N LEU A 329 20.88 -15.83 9.36
CA LEU A 329 21.56 -15.34 10.57
C LEU A 329 22.72 -16.23 11.02
N SER A 330 22.73 -17.51 10.64
CA SER A 330 23.78 -18.44 11.04
C SER A 330 25.14 -18.13 10.39
N ARG A 331 26.21 -18.58 11.05
CA ARG A 331 27.61 -18.37 10.60
C ARG A 331 27.90 -19.02 9.25
N SER A 332 27.31 -20.18 9.01
CA SER A 332 27.31 -20.86 7.71
C SER A 332 25.86 -21.15 7.35
N PHE A 333 25.51 -20.98 6.07
CA PHE A 333 24.17 -21.27 5.60
C PHE A 333 23.91 -22.79 5.73
N PRO A 334 22.86 -23.25 6.43
CA PRO A 334 22.67 -24.68 6.69
C PRO A 334 22.32 -25.45 5.41
N ASP A 335 23.02 -26.55 5.15
CA ASP A 335 22.80 -27.40 3.96
C ASP A 335 21.39 -27.98 3.89
N ASN A 336 20.81 -28.30 5.06
CA ASN A 336 19.43 -28.80 5.14
C ASN A 336 18.43 -27.80 4.55
N VAL A 337 18.59 -26.51 4.87
CA VAL A 337 17.70 -25.44 4.36
C VAL A 337 17.98 -25.20 2.88
N LYS A 338 19.26 -25.21 2.48
CA LYS A 338 19.67 -25.09 1.07
C LYS A 338 19.02 -26.17 0.20
N ASN A 339 19.03 -27.42 0.65
CA ASN A 339 18.48 -28.56 -0.09
C ASN A 339 16.95 -28.57 -0.06
N ASN A 340 16.34 -28.27 1.09
CA ASN A 340 14.87 -28.28 1.23
C ASN A 340 14.19 -27.21 0.36
N PHE A 341 14.78 -26.02 0.26
CA PHE A 341 14.26 -24.91 -0.54
C PHE A 341 14.92 -24.77 -1.92
N LEU A 342 15.87 -25.67 -2.24
CA LEU A 342 16.61 -25.73 -3.51
C LEU A 342 17.27 -24.39 -3.87
N PHE A 343 18.00 -23.78 -2.94
CA PHE A 343 18.62 -22.47 -3.20
C PHE A 343 19.88 -22.56 -4.07
N PRO A 344 20.05 -21.66 -5.05
CA PRO A 344 21.30 -21.50 -5.80
C PRO A 344 22.50 -21.21 -4.89
N GLU A 345 23.66 -21.79 -5.19
CA GLU A 345 24.86 -21.66 -4.34
C GLU A 345 25.35 -20.22 -4.21
N ASN A 346 25.21 -19.43 -5.27
CA ASN A 346 25.60 -18.03 -5.32
C ASN A 346 24.78 -17.13 -4.39
N LEU A 347 23.60 -17.57 -3.93
CA LEU A 347 22.75 -16.82 -3.00
C LEU A 347 22.96 -17.23 -1.54
N CYS A 348 23.53 -18.41 -1.29
CA CYS A 348 23.76 -18.97 0.04
C CYS A 348 25.10 -18.51 0.66
N CYS A 349 25.47 -17.24 0.49
CA CYS A 349 26.73 -16.72 1.00
C CYS A 349 26.74 -16.63 2.54
N SER A 350 27.87 -16.94 3.16
CA SER A 350 28.09 -16.76 4.60
C SER A 350 28.36 -15.27 4.93
N PRO A 351 28.00 -14.79 6.13
CA PRO A 351 28.27 -13.41 6.51
C PRO A 351 29.78 -13.20 6.68
N SER A 352 30.28 -12.00 6.38
CA SER A 352 31.70 -11.65 6.53
C SER A 352 32.16 -11.67 7.99
N LYS A 353 31.24 -11.35 8.92
CA LYS A 353 31.43 -11.41 10.37
C LYS A 353 30.14 -11.95 11.00
N PRO A 354 30.22 -12.68 12.12
CA PRO A 354 29.01 -13.08 12.84
C PRO A 354 28.24 -11.85 13.31
N TYR A 355 26.91 -11.95 13.27
CA TYR A 355 26.01 -10.94 13.79
C TYR A 355 26.04 -10.90 15.31
N ILE A 356 25.91 -9.71 15.88
CA ILE A 356 26.13 -9.49 17.32
C ILE A 356 24.89 -9.89 18.12
N TYR A 357 23.72 -9.36 17.74
CA TYR A 357 22.44 -9.63 18.41
C TYR A 357 21.40 -10.09 17.41
N THR A 358 21.13 -11.38 17.39
CA THR A 358 20.12 -12.01 16.54
C THR A 358 18.79 -12.17 17.27
N PRO A 359 17.65 -12.18 16.55
CA PRO A 359 16.37 -12.56 17.16
C PRO A 359 16.46 -13.98 17.75
N PRO A 360 15.77 -14.28 18.86
CA PRO A 360 15.77 -15.60 19.48
C PRO A 360 15.17 -16.68 18.56
N ASP A 361 15.66 -17.91 18.69
CA ASP A 361 15.19 -19.07 17.89
C ASP A 361 13.84 -19.65 18.37
N GLN A 362 13.29 -19.14 19.47
CA GLN A 362 12.02 -19.60 20.05
C GLN A 362 10.84 -18.91 19.37
N GLY A 363 9.99 -19.65 18.67
CA GLY A 363 8.84 -19.09 17.96
C GLY A 363 9.21 -18.55 16.59
N THR A 364 8.44 -17.58 16.08
CA THR A 364 8.72 -16.97 14.77
C THR A 364 9.41 -15.61 14.93
N VAL A 365 10.19 -15.20 13.92
CA VAL A 365 10.81 -13.86 13.90
C VAL A 365 9.79 -12.72 14.01
N PHE A 366 8.52 -12.96 13.68
CA PHE A 366 7.42 -12.00 13.76
C PHE A 366 6.86 -11.81 15.19
N ASP A 367 7.25 -12.66 16.13
CA ASP A 367 6.81 -12.61 17.53
C ASP A 367 7.67 -11.67 18.39
N PHE A 368 8.76 -11.16 17.83
CA PHE A 368 9.70 -10.28 18.51
C PHE A 368 9.65 -8.84 18.00
N LYS A 369 9.78 -7.90 18.94
CA LYS A 369 10.00 -6.47 18.73
C LYS A 369 11.47 -6.15 18.97
N PHE A 370 12.07 -5.37 18.07
CA PHE A 370 13.40 -4.82 18.29
C PHE A 370 13.30 -3.48 19.03
N LEU A 371 14.09 -3.32 20.09
CA LEU A 371 14.25 -2.08 20.85
C LEU A 371 15.69 -1.60 20.72
N LYS A 372 15.86 -0.35 20.27
CA LYS A 372 17.16 0.32 20.09
C LYS A 372 17.68 0.89 21.41
N GLU A 373 17.85 0.03 22.42
CA GLU A 373 18.41 0.38 23.73
C GLU A 373 19.84 -0.18 23.85
N GLY A 374 20.85 0.68 23.99
CA GLY A 374 22.26 0.25 24.04
C GLY A 374 22.66 -0.54 22.78
N LYS A 375 23.04 -1.82 22.95
CA LYS A 375 23.37 -2.73 21.83
C LYS A 375 22.15 -3.24 21.04
N GLY A 376 20.94 -2.96 21.51
CA GLY A 376 19.71 -3.49 20.97
C GLY A 376 19.19 -4.71 21.74
N LYS A 377 17.87 -4.81 21.90
CA LYS A 377 17.21 -5.91 22.62
C LYS A 377 15.97 -6.38 21.86
N TRP A 378 15.78 -7.69 21.79
CA TRP A 378 14.56 -8.31 21.31
C TRP A 378 13.63 -8.62 22.48
N LYS A 379 12.35 -8.23 22.39
CA LYS A 379 11.30 -8.54 23.39
C LYS A 379 10.11 -9.17 22.69
N LEU A 380 9.38 -10.05 23.37
CA LEU A 380 8.14 -10.63 22.83
C LEU A 380 7.03 -9.58 22.80
N TRP A 381 6.25 -9.55 21.72
CA TRP A 381 5.07 -8.67 21.64
C TRP A 381 4.02 -8.98 22.70
N SER A 382 3.96 -10.23 23.18
CA SER A 382 3.04 -10.67 24.22
C SER A 382 3.34 -10.08 25.60
N GLU A 383 4.59 -9.71 25.89
CA GLU A 383 4.96 -9.07 27.16
C GLU A 383 4.22 -7.73 27.34
N GLU A 384 4.07 -6.94 26.26
CA GLU A 384 3.37 -5.66 26.29
C GLU A 384 1.87 -5.81 26.63
N LEU A 385 1.26 -6.99 26.46
CA LEU A 385 -0.14 -7.22 26.80
C LEU A 385 -0.41 -7.11 28.30
N THR A 386 0.57 -7.45 29.14
CA THR A 386 0.42 -7.35 30.61
C THR A 386 0.23 -5.91 31.10
N SER A 387 0.66 -4.93 30.32
CA SER A 387 0.47 -3.50 30.62
C SER A 387 -0.88 -2.94 30.18
N THR A 388 -1.74 -3.75 29.56
CA THR A 388 -3.01 -3.27 28.99
C THR A 388 -4.06 -3.02 30.09
N PRO A 389 -4.70 -1.84 30.12
CA PRO A 389 -5.74 -1.55 31.10
C PRO A 389 -6.95 -2.47 30.95
N SER A 390 -7.64 -2.74 32.06
CA SER A 390 -8.89 -3.49 32.07
C SER A 390 -9.97 -2.77 31.25
N ILE A 391 -10.84 -3.54 30.59
CA ILE A 391 -11.94 -3.00 29.79
C ILE A 391 -12.92 -2.23 30.71
N PRO A 392 -13.16 -0.93 30.49
CA PRO A 392 -14.10 -0.16 31.30
C PRO A 392 -15.53 -0.73 31.25
N ARG A 393 -16.27 -0.65 32.36
CA ARG A 393 -17.60 -1.25 32.53
C ARG A 393 -18.71 -0.60 31.70
N ASP A 394 -18.53 0.66 31.31
CA ASP A 394 -19.57 1.45 30.64
C ASP A 394 -19.53 1.36 29.10
N ILE A 395 -18.58 0.60 28.54
CA ILE A 395 -18.41 0.50 27.08
C ILE A 395 -19.45 -0.47 26.48
N PRO A 396 -20.15 -0.08 25.40
CA PRO A 396 -21.01 -0.99 24.65
C PRO A 396 -20.24 -2.22 24.12
N VAL A 397 -20.82 -3.42 24.21
CA VAL A 397 -20.17 -4.69 23.78
C VAL A 397 -19.64 -4.62 22.33
N ASN A 398 -20.35 -3.92 21.45
CA ASN A 398 -19.96 -3.76 20.03
C ASN A 398 -18.73 -2.85 19.81
N GLN A 399 -18.28 -2.11 20.81
CA GLN A 399 -17.11 -1.22 20.75
C GLN A 399 -15.90 -1.77 21.53
N ILE A 400 -16.03 -2.94 22.15
CA ILE A 400 -14.94 -3.57 22.90
C ILE A 400 -13.91 -4.10 21.92
N ILE A 401 -12.68 -3.62 22.06
CA ILE A 401 -11.51 -4.10 21.31
C ILE A 401 -10.59 -4.77 22.33
N VAL A 402 -10.49 -6.09 22.26
CA VAL A 402 -9.53 -6.85 23.07
C VAL A 402 -8.15 -6.71 22.44
N MET A 403 -7.18 -6.22 23.22
CA MET A 403 -5.80 -6.16 22.76
C MET A 403 -5.20 -7.57 22.69
N THR A 404 -4.66 -7.92 21.51
CA THR A 404 -3.89 -9.13 21.25
C THR A 404 -2.47 -8.77 20.81
N ALA A 405 -1.59 -9.76 20.72
CA ALA A 405 -0.23 -9.56 20.18
C ALA A 405 -0.27 -8.95 18.77
N GLU A 406 -1.23 -9.34 17.92
CA GLU A 406 -1.45 -8.71 16.60
C GLU A 406 -1.81 -7.23 16.72
N THR A 407 -2.74 -6.88 17.60
CA THR A 407 -3.14 -5.48 17.81
C THR A 407 -1.98 -4.62 18.33
N VAL A 408 -1.14 -5.16 19.22
CA VAL A 408 0.07 -4.48 19.69
C VAL A 408 1.06 -4.26 18.54
N ARG A 409 1.33 -5.31 17.74
CA ARG A 409 2.17 -5.24 16.54
C ARG A 409 1.69 -4.17 15.57
N CYS A 410 0.42 -4.22 15.19
CA CYS A 410 -0.15 -3.25 14.25
C CYS A 410 -0.03 -1.82 14.76
N ASN A 411 -0.29 -1.58 16.05
CA ASN A 411 -0.16 -0.26 16.65
C ASN A 411 1.29 0.25 16.63
N ALA A 412 2.26 -0.61 16.94
CA ALA A 412 3.66 -0.23 16.94
C ALA A 412 4.15 0.11 15.52
N LEU A 413 3.78 -0.69 14.52
CA LEU A 413 4.13 -0.42 13.12
C LEU A 413 3.45 0.85 12.59
N MET A 414 2.17 1.07 12.92
CA MET A 414 1.47 2.31 12.58
C MET A 414 2.14 3.52 13.22
N GLN A 415 2.47 3.44 14.51
CA GLN A 415 3.12 4.54 15.21
C GLN A 415 4.46 4.90 14.58
N LEU A 416 5.28 3.88 14.27
CA LEU A 416 6.55 4.07 13.60
C LEU A 416 6.34 4.79 12.25
N LEU A 417 5.58 4.21 11.33
CA LEU A 417 5.41 4.79 9.98
C LEU A 417 4.69 6.15 9.99
N LEU A 418 3.76 6.38 10.91
CA LEU A 418 3.04 7.65 11.04
C LEU A 418 3.98 8.79 11.46
N ILE A 419 4.86 8.55 12.45
CA ILE A 419 5.79 9.56 12.95
C ILE A 419 6.72 10.06 11.83
N HIS A 420 7.22 9.15 10.98
CA HIS A 420 8.14 9.47 9.88
C HIS A 420 7.45 9.66 8.52
N GLU A 421 6.14 9.92 8.51
CA GLU A 421 5.37 10.27 7.29
C GLU A 421 5.39 9.19 6.18
N LYS A 422 5.59 7.92 6.54
CA LYS A 422 5.63 6.82 5.59
C LYS A 422 4.21 6.27 5.35
N PRO A 423 3.75 6.12 4.09
CA PRO A 423 2.42 5.54 3.82
C PRO A 423 2.34 4.06 4.17
N LEU A 424 1.18 3.61 4.66
CA LEU A 424 0.93 2.22 5.08
C LEU A 424 -0.32 1.66 4.40
N LEU A 425 -0.23 0.44 3.88
CA LEU A 425 -1.34 -0.32 3.31
C LEU A 425 -1.59 -1.58 4.13
N TRP A 426 -2.74 -1.64 4.79
CA TRP A 426 -3.23 -2.83 5.46
C TRP A 426 -3.89 -3.77 4.47
N VAL A 427 -3.43 -5.00 4.42
CA VAL A 427 -4.02 -6.05 3.58
C VAL A 427 -4.54 -7.16 4.48
N GLY A 428 -5.72 -7.68 4.20
CA GLY A 428 -6.18 -8.89 4.88
C GLY A 428 -7.66 -9.14 4.62
N PRO A 429 -8.17 -10.34 4.94
CA PRO A 429 -9.56 -10.69 4.68
C PRO A 429 -10.54 -9.82 5.49
N THR A 430 -11.81 -9.89 5.13
CA THR A 430 -12.87 -9.14 5.84
C THR A 430 -12.98 -9.62 7.30
N GLY A 431 -13.23 -8.67 8.22
CA GLY A 431 -13.44 -9.00 9.62
C GLY A 431 -12.19 -9.20 10.48
N THR A 432 -10.97 -9.06 9.94
CA THR A 432 -9.71 -9.16 10.72
C THR A 432 -9.36 -7.91 11.54
N GLY A 433 -10.25 -6.92 11.62
CA GLY A 433 -10.08 -5.74 12.47
C GLY A 433 -9.27 -4.58 11.86
N LYS A 434 -8.86 -4.64 10.58
CA LYS A 434 -8.06 -3.60 9.88
C LYS A 434 -8.53 -2.15 10.15
N SER A 435 -9.80 -1.87 9.83
CA SER A 435 -10.42 -0.55 10.02
C SER A 435 -10.53 -0.20 11.50
N VAL A 436 -10.91 -1.17 12.33
CA VAL A 436 -11.10 -0.99 13.78
C VAL A 436 -9.78 -0.62 14.46
N TYR A 437 -8.68 -1.30 14.11
CA TYR A 437 -7.35 -1.03 14.64
C TYR A 437 -6.86 0.36 14.24
N THR A 438 -7.01 0.70 12.95
CA THR A 438 -6.54 1.99 12.43
C THR A 438 -7.35 3.15 13.00
N ILE A 439 -8.68 3.06 13.02
CA ILE A 439 -9.55 4.11 13.59
C ILE A 439 -9.28 4.28 15.09
N ASN A 440 -9.17 3.19 15.85
CA ASN A 440 -8.90 3.26 17.28
C ASN A 440 -7.53 3.90 17.57
N PHE A 441 -6.52 3.55 16.78
CA PHE A 441 -5.19 4.14 16.86
C PHE A 441 -5.24 5.66 16.57
N LEU A 442 -5.86 6.05 15.46
CA LEU A 442 -5.95 7.45 15.03
C LEU A 442 -6.85 8.34 15.92
N LEU A 443 -7.75 7.77 16.72
CA LEU A 443 -8.61 8.54 17.61
C LEU A 443 -8.10 8.60 19.05
N LYS A 444 -7.44 7.53 19.54
CA LYS A 444 -7.10 7.41 20.98
C LYS A 444 -5.60 7.43 21.27
N LYS A 445 -4.74 7.09 20.31
CA LYS A 445 -3.30 6.92 20.56
C LYS A 445 -2.42 8.01 19.96
N ILE A 446 -2.93 8.76 18.99
CA ILE A 446 -2.20 9.88 18.39
C ILE A 446 -2.54 11.19 19.09
N ASP A 447 -1.61 12.14 19.02
CA ASP A 447 -1.84 13.51 19.45
C ASP A 447 -2.73 14.25 18.44
N LEU A 448 -3.99 14.50 18.83
CA LEU A 448 -4.99 15.18 18.00
C LEU A 448 -4.72 16.67 17.80
N GLU A 449 -3.81 17.27 18.60
CA GLU A 449 -3.39 18.65 18.37
C GLU A 449 -2.48 18.74 17.14
N LYS A 450 -1.57 17.77 17.00
CA LYS A 450 -0.61 17.67 15.88
C LYS A 450 -1.19 16.96 14.65
N TYR A 451 -1.97 15.91 14.83
CA TYR A 451 -2.47 15.07 13.75
C TYR A 451 -3.99 15.14 13.65
N ARG A 452 -4.51 15.45 12.46
CA ARG A 452 -5.93 15.51 12.15
C ARG A 452 -6.32 14.32 11.26
N PRO A 453 -6.98 13.27 11.79
CA PRO A 453 -7.42 12.16 10.98
C PRO A 453 -8.68 12.52 10.16
N VAL A 454 -8.73 12.04 8.93
CA VAL A 454 -9.88 12.09 8.02
C VAL A 454 -10.15 10.69 7.53
N PHE A 455 -11.37 10.21 7.74
CA PHE A 455 -11.78 8.86 7.37
C PHE A 455 -12.57 8.89 6.06
N LEU A 456 -12.15 8.07 5.11
CA LEU A 456 -12.73 7.92 3.77
C LEU A 456 -13.12 6.45 3.60
N ASN A 457 -14.40 6.17 3.40
CA ASN A 457 -14.88 4.81 3.15
C ASN A 457 -15.26 4.69 1.68
N PHE A 458 -14.53 3.88 0.94
CA PHE A 458 -14.84 3.67 -0.47
C PHE A 458 -15.95 2.66 -0.66
N SER A 459 -16.79 2.94 -1.64
CA SER A 459 -17.90 2.11 -2.08
C SER A 459 -17.89 2.01 -3.60
N PRO A 460 -18.62 1.06 -4.20
CA PRO A 460 -18.71 0.93 -5.66
C PRO A 460 -19.11 2.23 -6.38
N GLN A 461 -19.91 3.09 -5.74
CA GLN A 461 -20.40 4.34 -6.30
C GLN A 461 -19.55 5.57 -5.97
N THR A 462 -18.44 5.40 -5.25
CA THR A 462 -17.57 6.52 -4.87
C THR A 462 -16.92 7.12 -6.11
N THR A 463 -17.08 8.43 -6.30
CA THR A 463 -16.53 9.17 -7.45
C THR A 463 -15.30 10.00 -7.04
N ALA A 464 -14.41 10.28 -8.00
CA ALA A 464 -13.23 11.12 -7.75
C ALA A 464 -13.63 12.52 -7.22
N LYS A 465 -14.71 13.11 -7.75
CA LYS A 465 -15.25 14.39 -7.30
C LYS A 465 -15.63 14.37 -5.82
N GLN A 466 -16.39 13.36 -5.38
CA GLN A 466 -16.78 13.24 -3.97
C GLN A 466 -15.57 13.14 -3.03
N VAL A 467 -14.54 12.38 -3.44
CA VAL A 467 -13.30 12.24 -2.66
C VAL A 467 -12.55 13.58 -2.59
N GLN A 468 -12.42 14.27 -3.72
CA GLN A 468 -11.80 15.59 -3.78
C GLN A 468 -12.51 16.59 -2.87
N ASP A 469 -13.84 16.71 -3.00
CA ASP A 469 -14.66 17.65 -2.23
C ASP A 469 -14.57 17.35 -0.72
N LEU A 470 -14.62 16.07 -0.34
CA LEU A 470 -14.53 15.65 1.05
C LEU A 470 -13.17 16.00 1.66
N ILE A 471 -12.07 15.77 0.95
CA ILE A 471 -10.73 16.12 1.45
C ILE A 471 -10.56 17.64 1.48
N MET A 472 -10.92 18.35 0.41
CA MET A 472 -10.80 19.81 0.33
C MET A 472 -11.63 20.52 1.42
N SER A 473 -12.80 19.98 1.78
CA SER A 473 -13.62 20.52 2.88
C SER A 473 -12.95 20.44 4.26
N ARG A 474 -11.93 19.59 4.41
CA ARG A 474 -11.18 19.39 5.66
C ARG A 474 -9.85 20.13 5.69
N LEU A 475 -9.41 20.67 4.56
CA LEU A 475 -8.17 21.42 4.41
C LEU A 475 -8.44 22.92 4.43
N ASP A 476 -7.50 23.68 4.99
CA ASP A 476 -7.56 25.13 5.05
C ASP A 476 -6.78 25.73 3.86
N LYS A 477 -7.29 26.84 3.33
CA LYS A 477 -6.58 27.60 2.29
C LYS A 477 -5.48 28.44 2.96
N ARG A 478 -4.22 28.02 2.81
CA ARG A 478 -3.07 28.74 3.40
C ARG A 478 -2.71 30.00 2.62
N ARG A 479 -2.64 29.88 1.29
CA ARG A 479 -2.36 30.97 0.34
C ARG A 479 -2.99 30.64 -1.01
N LYS A 480 -2.94 31.58 -1.97
CA LYS A 480 -3.46 31.34 -3.33
C LYS A 480 -2.78 30.10 -3.94
N GLY A 481 -3.59 29.11 -4.32
CA GLY A 481 -3.13 27.86 -4.92
C GLY A 481 -2.47 26.86 -3.97
N VAL A 482 -2.53 27.05 -2.64
CA VAL A 482 -1.95 26.09 -1.66
C VAL A 482 -2.94 25.78 -0.54
N TYR A 483 -3.24 24.50 -0.39
CA TYR A 483 -4.12 23.94 0.62
C TYR A 483 -3.37 22.99 1.55
N GLY A 484 -3.81 22.91 2.80
CA GLY A 484 -3.25 22.02 3.79
C GLY A 484 -3.99 22.19 5.12
N PRO A 485 -3.75 21.35 6.13
CA PRO A 485 -4.27 21.59 7.47
C PRO A 485 -3.70 22.92 8.05
N ALA A 486 -4.25 23.38 9.17
CA ALA A 486 -3.68 24.50 9.94
C ALA A 486 -2.15 24.35 10.12
N LEU A 487 -1.43 25.48 10.16
CA LEU A 487 0.03 25.50 10.24
C LEU A 487 0.53 24.69 11.46
N GLY A 488 1.53 23.84 11.23
CA GLY A 488 2.09 22.95 12.25
C GLY A 488 1.33 21.64 12.46
N LYS A 489 0.14 21.49 11.88
CA LYS A 489 -0.64 20.24 11.93
C LYS A 489 -0.42 19.41 10.67
N LYS A 490 -0.67 18.10 10.78
CA LYS A 490 -0.65 17.15 9.67
C LYS A 490 -2.00 16.49 9.50
N CYS A 491 -2.44 16.29 8.26
CA CYS A 491 -3.68 15.62 7.94
C CYS A 491 -3.40 14.15 7.60
N ILE A 492 -4.06 13.22 8.27
CA ILE A 492 -3.93 11.79 8.00
C ILE A 492 -5.19 11.31 7.31
N LEU A 493 -5.09 10.92 6.04
CA LEU A 493 -6.18 10.33 5.29
C LEU A 493 -6.16 8.81 5.50
N PHE A 494 -7.18 8.28 6.18
CA PHE A 494 -7.43 6.85 6.23
C PHE A 494 -8.48 6.47 5.18
N ILE A 495 -8.10 5.64 4.21
CA ILE A 495 -9.01 5.11 3.19
C ILE A 495 -9.29 3.65 3.49
N ASP A 496 -10.54 3.34 3.85
CA ASP A 496 -11.01 1.97 3.99
C ASP A 496 -11.50 1.42 2.66
N ASP A 497 -11.24 0.13 2.43
CA ASP A 497 -11.65 -0.62 1.24
C ASP A 497 -11.29 0.08 -0.10
N VAL A 498 -10.02 0.47 -0.24
CA VAL A 498 -9.51 1.23 -1.41
C VAL A 498 -9.82 0.56 -2.75
N ASN A 499 -9.95 -0.76 -2.74
CA ASN A 499 -10.15 -1.57 -3.92
C ASN A 499 -11.61 -1.65 -4.40
N MET A 500 -12.58 -1.14 -3.61
CA MET A 500 -14.02 -1.24 -3.88
C MET A 500 -14.63 -0.35 -4.97
N PRO A 501 -14.10 0.84 -5.33
CA PRO A 501 -14.73 1.66 -6.37
C PRO A 501 -14.87 0.92 -7.69
N ASN A 502 -15.96 1.19 -8.43
CA ASN A 502 -16.20 0.58 -9.72
C ASN A 502 -15.10 0.93 -10.72
N GLU A 503 -14.73 -0.07 -11.52
CA GLU A 503 -13.83 0.09 -12.64
C GLU A 503 -14.59 0.69 -13.83
N GLU A 504 -13.94 1.60 -14.53
CA GLU A 504 -14.41 2.03 -15.85
C GLU A 504 -14.15 0.93 -16.89
N ALA A 505 -14.65 1.11 -18.11
CA ALA A 505 -14.58 0.10 -19.19
C ALA A 505 -13.18 -0.49 -19.46
N TYR A 506 -12.12 0.25 -19.13
CA TYR A 506 -10.72 -0.15 -19.32
C TYR A 506 -9.96 -0.37 -18.00
N GLY A 507 -10.67 -0.67 -16.90
CA GLY A 507 -10.07 -1.10 -15.61
C GLY A 507 -9.57 0.04 -14.71
N ALA A 508 -9.60 1.29 -15.16
CA ALA A 508 -9.20 2.43 -14.34
C ALA A 508 -10.23 2.72 -13.23
N LYS A 509 -9.75 3.06 -12.03
CA LYS A 509 -10.57 3.52 -10.89
C LYS A 509 -10.29 5.00 -10.62
N PRO A 510 -11.13 5.93 -11.09
CA PRO A 510 -10.86 7.36 -10.96
C PRO A 510 -10.55 7.86 -9.54
N PRO A 511 -11.26 7.41 -8.47
CA PRO A 511 -10.93 7.80 -7.12
C PRO A 511 -9.51 7.39 -6.70
N VAL A 512 -9.04 6.21 -7.12
CA VAL A 512 -7.70 5.71 -6.82
C VAL A 512 -6.65 6.47 -7.61
N GLU A 513 -6.92 6.79 -8.87
CA GLU A 513 -6.02 7.61 -9.71
C GLU A 513 -5.90 9.06 -9.20
N LEU A 514 -6.97 9.63 -8.64
CA LEU A 514 -6.93 10.92 -7.95
C LEU A 514 -6.03 10.88 -6.70
N MET A 515 -6.15 9.83 -5.89
CA MET A 515 -5.28 9.64 -4.73
C MET A 515 -3.82 9.38 -5.14
N ARG A 516 -3.59 8.69 -6.27
CA ARG A 516 -2.25 8.52 -6.83
C ARG A 516 -1.64 9.86 -7.23
N GLN A 517 -2.40 10.71 -7.93
CA GLN A 517 -1.93 12.05 -8.31
C GLN A 517 -1.56 12.90 -7.08
N LEU A 518 -2.33 12.78 -5.99
CA LEU A 518 -2.01 13.43 -4.74
C LEU A 518 -0.63 13.02 -4.21
N ILE A 519 -0.33 11.71 -4.16
CA ILE A 519 0.94 11.20 -3.62
C ILE A 519 2.12 11.52 -4.56
N ASP A 520 1.93 11.36 -5.87
CA ASP A 520 3.00 11.51 -6.86
C ASP A 520 3.44 12.98 -7.02
N HIS A 521 2.49 13.91 -7.03
CA HIS A 521 2.74 15.30 -7.45
C HIS A 521 2.32 16.35 -6.40
N ASN A 522 1.68 15.95 -5.29
CA ASN A 522 1.17 16.85 -4.25
C ASN A 522 0.29 17.98 -4.83
N MET A 523 -0.49 17.65 -5.87
CA MET A 523 -1.33 18.63 -6.56
C MET A 523 -2.65 18.04 -7.06
N TRP A 524 -3.65 18.91 -7.14
CA TRP A 524 -4.91 18.67 -7.84
C TRP A 524 -5.23 19.83 -8.77
N PHE A 525 -6.24 19.67 -9.62
CA PHE A 525 -6.81 20.78 -10.37
C PHE A 525 -8.09 21.28 -9.68
N GLU A 526 -8.18 22.59 -9.46
CA GLU A 526 -9.37 23.22 -8.92
C GLU A 526 -10.46 23.25 -10.00
N GLN A 527 -11.67 22.77 -9.68
CA GLN A 527 -12.71 22.52 -10.69
C GLN A 527 -13.29 23.80 -11.34
N LYS A 528 -13.16 24.96 -10.70
CA LYS A 528 -13.71 26.24 -11.20
C LYS A 528 -12.75 26.93 -12.16
N ASP A 529 -11.53 27.16 -11.70
CA ASP A 529 -10.54 27.93 -12.48
C ASP A 529 -9.62 27.01 -13.31
N MET A 530 -9.71 25.68 -13.14
CA MET A 530 -8.85 24.68 -13.77
C MET A 530 -7.35 24.88 -13.51
N ILE A 531 -7.02 25.58 -12.41
CA ILE A 531 -5.66 25.89 -11.99
C ILE A 531 -5.13 24.76 -11.11
N PRO A 532 -3.86 24.36 -11.27
CA PRO A 532 -3.21 23.43 -10.35
C PRO A 532 -3.07 24.04 -8.95
N VAL A 533 -3.59 23.33 -7.95
CA VAL A 533 -3.47 23.64 -6.53
C VAL A 533 -2.52 22.66 -5.86
N LYS A 534 -1.61 23.15 -5.02
CA LYS A 534 -0.70 22.31 -4.23
C LYS A 534 -1.34 21.92 -2.91
N ILE A 535 -1.15 20.67 -2.52
CA ILE A 535 -1.67 20.10 -1.27
C ILE A 535 -0.48 19.64 -0.43
N LEU A 536 -0.35 20.18 0.77
CA LEU A 536 0.79 19.96 1.66
C LEU A 536 0.36 19.34 3.00
N ASP A 537 1.30 18.67 3.66
CA ASP A 537 1.14 18.08 5.00
C ASP A 537 0.00 17.04 5.08
N VAL A 538 -0.13 16.22 4.04
CA VAL A 538 -1.10 15.13 3.96
C VAL A 538 -0.39 13.78 3.89
N GLN A 539 -0.76 12.86 4.78
CA GLN A 539 -0.26 11.48 4.82
C GLN A 539 -1.39 10.50 4.55
N LEU A 540 -1.07 9.35 3.96
CA LEU A 540 -2.04 8.31 3.57
C LEU A 540 -1.83 6.99 4.32
N ILE A 541 -2.92 6.48 4.85
CA ILE A 541 -3.06 5.11 5.36
C ILE A 541 -4.25 4.49 4.66
N ALA A 542 -4.10 3.26 4.18
CA ALA A 542 -5.10 2.60 3.38
C ALA A 542 -5.35 1.17 3.86
N ALA A 543 -6.55 0.64 3.63
CA ALA A 543 -6.89 -0.75 3.88
C ALA A 543 -7.53 -1.39 2.64
N VAL A 544 -7.19 -2.66 2.40
CA VAL A 544 -7.59 -3.41 1.21
C VAL A 544 -8.08 -4.79 1.61
N ASN A 545 -9.15 -5.22 0.96
CA ASN A 545 -9.64 -6.58 1.06
C ASN A 545 -9.22 -7.40 -0.18
N PRO A 546 -8.34 -8.41 -0.03
CA PRO A 546 -7.77 -9.16 -1.15
C PRO A 546 -8.72 -10.24 -1.72
N THR A 547 -9.91 -10.45 -1.14
CA THR A 547 -10.79 -11.59 -1.46
C THR A 547 -11.34 -11.59 -2.89
N ASN A 548 -11.37 -10.44 -3.56
CA ASN A 548 -11.82 -10.32 -4.95
C ASN A 548 -10.64 -9.95 -5.86
N PRO A 549 -10.05 -10.90 -6.60
CA PRO A 549 -9.00 -10.63 -7.57
C PRO A 549 -9.45 -9.64 -8.66
N GLU A 550 -10.74 -9.68 -9.00
CA GLU A 550 -11.38 -8.81 -9.99
C GLU A 550 -11.37 -7.33 -9.61
N THR A 551 -11.18 -6.99 -8.33
CA THR A 551 -11.11 -5.60 -7.88
C THR A 551 -9.70 -5.21 -7.45
N SER A 552 -8.65 -5.71 -8.13
CA SER A 552 -7.28 -5.38 -7.76
C SER A 552 -6.95 -3.88 -7.83
N ILE A 553 -5.89 -3.47 -7.12
CA ILE A 553 -5.36 -2.11 -7.15
C ILE A 553 -4.15 -2.07 -8.09
N THR A 554 -4.02 -0.99 -8.84
CA THR A 554 -2.92 -0.85 -9.80
C THR A 554 -1.56 -0.85 -9.08
N PRO A 555 -0.53 -1.52 -9.64
CA PRO A 555 0.82 -1.47 -9.09
C PRO A 555 1.39 -0.04 -8.98
N ARG A 556 0.90 0.88 -9.82
CA ARG A 556 1.28 2.31 -9.76
C ARG A 556 0.80 2.99 -8.49
N PHE A 557 -0.32 2.58 -7.92
CA PHE A 557 -0.79 3.10 -6.63
C PHE A 557 -0.13 2.36 -5.46
N SER A 558 -0.07 1.03 -5.51
CA SER A 558 0.49 0.24 -4.40
C SER A 558 1.99 0.46 -4.16
N ARG A 559 2.75 0.92 -5.17
CA ARG A 559 4.19 1.25 -5.06
C ARG A 559 4.53 2.27 -3.96
N HIS A 560 3.57 3.10 -3.57
CA HIS A 560 3.78 4.17 -2.60
C HIS A 560 3.67 3.71 -1.15
N PHE A 561 3.16 2.51 -0.92
CA PHE A 561 2.82 2.04 0.41
C PHE A 561 3.81 0.98 0.91
N ASN A 562 4.06 1.01 2.21
CA ASN A 562 4.58 -0.14 2.93
C ASN A 562 3.41 -1.09 3.15
N ILE A 563 3.49 -2.31 2.61
CA ILE A 563 2.38 -3.27 2.62
C ILE A 563 2.56 -4.24 3.77
N VAL A 564 1.58 -4.27 4.68
CA VAL A 564 1.58 -5.21 5.83
C VAL A 564 0.27 -5.97 5.86
N ALA A 565 0.36 -7.29 5.92
CA ALA A 565 -0.79 -8.17 6.00
C ALA A 565 -1.22 -8.43 7.45
N ILE A 566 -2.52 -8.37 7.68
CA ILE A 566 -3.21 -8.82 8.89
C ILE A 566 -3.91 -10.13 8.53
N ASN A 567 -3.33 -11.22 9.03
CA ASN A 567 -3.80 -12.57 8.75
C ASN A 567 -5.06 -12.90 9.57
N GLU A 568 -5.72 -14.00 9.21
CA GLU A 568 -6.81 -14.54 10.02
C GLU A 568 -6.31 -14.96 11.41
N PHE A 569 -7.16 -14.76 12.43
CA PHE A 569 -6.83 -15.16 13.79
C PHE A 569 -6.75 -16.67 13.90
N SER A 570 -5.78 -17.16 14.67
CA SER A 570 -5.77 -18.57 15.07
C SER A 570 -6.93 -18.86 16.02
N ASP A 571 -7.35 -20.12 16.06
CA ASP A 571 -8.43 -20.59 16.94
C ASP A 571 -8.24 -20.19 18.40
N GLN A 572 -7.02 -20.38 18.91
CA GLN A 572 -6.66 -20.06 20.28
C GLN A 572 -6.84 -18.57 20.57
N VAL A 573 -6.46 -17.70 19.62
CA VAL A 573 -6.62 -16.24 19.76
C VAL A 573 -8.09 -15.86 19.69
N MET A 574 -8.88 -16.47 18.79
CA MET A 574 -10.32 -16.23 18.74
C MET A 574 -11.01 -16.60 20.05
N VAL A 575 -10.72 -17.80 20.58
CA VAL A 575 -11.28 -18.24 21.87
C VAL A 575 -10.87 -17.27 22.98
N ALA A 576 -9.61 -16.88 23.06
CA ALA A 576 -9.13 -15.94 24.08
C ALA A 576 -9.83 -14.57 23.99
N ILE A 577 -10.03 -14.01 22.79
CA ILE A 577 -10.72 -12.73 22.59
C ILE A 577 -12.17 -12.82 23.08
N TYR A 578 -12.94 -13.77 22.56
CA TYR A 578 -14.37 -13.82 22.83
C TYR A 578 -14.68 -14.33 24.23
N SER A 579 -13.85 -15.20 24.81
CA SER A 579 -13.95 -15.57 26.23
C SER A 579 -13.72 -14.35 27.13
N LYS A 580 -12.76 -13.48 26.82
CA LYS A 580 -12.53 -12.25 27.60
C LYS A 580 -13.69 -11.26 27.49
N ILE A 581 -14.32 -11.15 26.31
CA ILE A 581 -15.52 -10.31 26.11
C ILE A 581 -16.71 -10.87 26.91
N MET A 582 -16.94 -12.18 26.84
CA MET A 582 -18.01 -12.84 27.58
C MET A 582 -17.81 -12.75 29.10
N LEU A 583 -16.59 -12.98 29.59
CA LEU A 583 -16.26 -12.84 31.00
C LEU A 583 -16.51 -11.41 31.48
N TRP A 584 -16.00 -10.41 30.75
CA TRP A 584 -16.26 -9.01 31.06
C TRP A 584 -17.76 -8.68 31.11
N HIS A 585 -18.55 -9.25 30.19
CA HIS A 585 -19.99 -9.02 30.16
C HIS A 585 -20.70 -9.60 31.38
N LEU A 586 -20.37 -10.85 31.75
CA LEU A 586 -20.93 -11.53 32.92
C LEU A 586 -20.55 -10.82 34.22
N ASP A 587 -19.28 -10.43 34.36
CA ASP A 587 -18.76 -9.69 35.52
C ASP A 587 -19.45 -8.33 35.67
N THR A 588 -19.58 -7.57 34.59
CA THR A 588 -20.19 -6.22 34.61
C THR A 588 -21.67 -6.29 34.98
N ARG A 589 -22.35 -7.39 34.65
CA ARG A 589 -23.77 -7.62 34.95
C ARG A 589 -24.00 -8.34 36.30
N GLY A 590 -22.94 -8.67 37.04
CA GLY A 590 -23.03 -9.29 38.36
C GLY A 590 -23.46 -10.76 38.35
N PHE A 591 -23.18 -11.50 37.27
CA PHE A 591 -23.40 -12.95 37.26
C PHE A 591 -22.47 -13.68 38.23
N SER A 592 -22.89 -14.84 38.74
CA SER A 592 -22.05 -15.68 39.60
C SER A 592 -20.85 -16.23 38.82
N LYS A 593 -19.69 -16.31 39.48
CA LYS A 593 -18.47 -16.94 38.92
C LYS A 593 -18.63 -18.43 38.60
N GLU A 594 -19.71 -19.05 39.06
CA GLU A 594 -20.09 -20.41 38.67
C GLU A 594 -20.34 -20.56 37.15
N PHE A 595 -20.60 -19.46 36.43
CA PHE A 595 -20.78 -19.46 34.98
C PHE A 595 -19.45 -19.35 34.19
N ASP A 596 -18.32 -19.07 34.85
CA ASP A 596 -17.03 -18.90 34.18
C ASP A 596 -16.61 -20.12 33.33
N PRO A 597 -16.77 -21.38 33.80
CA PRO A 597 -16.43 -22.55 32.98
C PRO A 597 -17.30 -22.70 31.73
N CYS A 598 -18.53 -22.16 31.74
CA CYS A 598 -19.43 -22.23 30.60
C CYS A 598 -19.01 -21.30 29.46
N ILE A 599 -18.23 -20.25 29.75
CA ILE A 599 -17.79 -19.27 28.76
C ILE A 599 -16.96 -19.96 27.67
N GLU A 600 -15.96 -20.73 28.08
CA GLU A 600 -15.06 -21.40 27.15
C GLU A 600 -15.80 -22.45 26.30
N GLN A 601 -16.78 -23.14 26.88
CA GLN A 601 -17.63 -24.10 26.18
C GLN A 601 -18.48 -23.43 25.11
N ILE A 602 -19.15 -22.31 25.43
CA ILE A 602 -19.97 -21.55 24.48
C ILE A 602 -19.12 -21.05 23.31
N VAL A 603 -17.98 -20.42 23.62
CA VAL A 603 -17.10 -19.83 22.60
C VAL A 603 -16.50 -20.92 21.71
N SER A 604 -16.07 -22.05 22.29
CA SER A 604 -15.53 -23.19 21.54
C SER A 604 -16.59 -23.86 20.67
N ALA A 605 -17.82 -24.01 21.18
CA ALA A 605 -18.94 -24.55 20.41
C ALA A 605 -19.32 -23.63 19.24
N THR A 606 -19.37 -22.32 19.45
CA THR A 606 -19.59 -21.33 18.38
C THR A 606 -18.47 -21.39 17.33
N LEU A 607 -17.21 -21.62 17.74
CA LEU A 607 -16.09 -21.79 16.81
C LEU A 607 -16.19 -23.07 15.98
N ALA A 608 -16.53 -24.19 16.61
CA ALA A 608 -16.75 -25.44 15.89
C ALA A 608 -17.87 -25.29 14.85
N PHE A 609 -18.98 -24.65 15.23
CA PHE A 609 -20.11 -24.38 14.34
C PHE A 609 -19.72 -23.45 13.18
N TYR A 610 -19.04 -22.34 13.47
CA TYR A 610 -18.54 -21.40 12.46
C TYR A 610 -17.66 -22.09 11.41
N LYS A 611 -16.74 -22.96 11.85
CA LYS A 611 -15.89 -23.74 10.94
C LYS A 611 -16.67 -24.75 10.11
N ALA A 612 -17.66 -25.41 10.71
CA ALA A 612 -18.54 -26.32 9.97
C ALA A 612 -19.33 -25.58 8.88
N CYS A 613 -19.82 -24.36 9.16
CA CYS A 613 -20.46 -23.50 8.17
C CYS A 613 -19.51 -23.12 7.04
N LEU A 614 -18.27 -22.69 7.34
CA LEU A 614 -17.28 -22.34 6.31
C LEU A 614 -16.95 -23.52 5.37
N LEU A 615 -16.92 -24.74 5.90
CA LEU A 615 -16.63 -25.94 5.11
C LEU A 615 -17.82 -26.37 4.24
N ASN A 616 -19.03 -26.39 4.81
CA ASN A 616 -20.22 -26.99 4.21
C ASN A 616 -21.09 -25.99 3.42
N LEU A 617 -21.05 -24.70 3.77
CA LEU A 617 -21.90 -23.65 3.18
C LEU A 617 -21.02 -22.65 2.42
N ARG A 618 -20.54 -23.07 1.25
CA ARG A 618 -19.74 -22.22 0.35
C ARG A 618 -20.63 -21.36 -0.54
N PRO A 619 -20.17 -20.15 -0.93
CA PRO A 619 -20.91 -19.32 -1.86
C PRO A 619 -20.94 -20.01 -3.24
N THR A 620 -22.13 -20.25 -3.74
CA THR A 620 -22.39 -20.71 -5.11
C THR A 620 -23.22 -19.66 -5.86
N PRO A 621 -23.26 -19.67 -7.21
CA PRO A 621 -24.09 -18.72 -7.96
C PRO A 621 -25.57 -18.73 -7.55
N SER A 622 -26.10 -19.86 -7.10
CA SER A 622 -27.47 -19.98 -6.56
C SER A 622 -27.59 -19.56 -5.08
N LYS A 623 -26.49 -19.54 -4.33
CA LYS A 623 -26.42 -19.24 -2.89
C LYS A 623 -25.29 -18.27 -2.58
N VAL A 624 -25.30 -17.11 -3.26
CA VAL A 624 -24.26 -16.07 -3.13
C VAL A 624 -24.18 -15.44 -1.72
N HIS A 625 -25.23 -15.60 -0.91
CA HIS A 625 -25.30 -15.07 0.45
C HIS A 625 -24.56 -15.94 1.49
N TYR A 626 -24.02 -17.10 1.11
CA TYR A 626 -23.20 -17.95 1.98
C TYR A 626 -21.78 -17.40 2.13
N MET A 627 -21.67 -16.24 2.78
CA MET A 627 -20.41 -15.59 3.10
C MET A 627 -20.32 -15.40 4.60
N PHE A 628 -19.61 -16.30 5.27
CA PHE A 628 -19.37 -16.23 6.71
C PHE A 628 -18.03 -15.54 6.97
N ASN A 629 -18.03 -14.60 7.91
CA ASN A 629 -16.80 -13.94 8.36
C ASN A 629 -16.81 -13.74 9.88
N LEU A 630 -15.71 -13.22 10.43
CA LEU A 630 -15.56 -12.97 11.86
C LEU A 630 -16.62 -12.03 12.46
N ARG A 631 -17.24 -11.15 11.66
CA ARG A 631 -18.34 -10.30 12.13
C ARG A 631 -19.57 -11.12 12.46
N ASP A 632 -19.82 -12.20 11.74
CA ASP A 632 -20.94 -13.08 12.04
C ASP A 632 -20.68 -13.77 13.37
N PHE A 633 -19.49 -14.33 13.57
CA PHE A 633 -19.07 -14.91 14.85
C PHE A 633 -19.31 -13.91 16.00
N ALA A 634 -18.86 -12.66 15.83
CA ALA A 634 -19.06 -11.60 16.82
C ALA A 634 -20.54 -11.33 17.11
N LYS A 635 -21.40 -11.31 16.08
CA LYS A 635 -22.86 -11.12 16.25
C LYS A 635 -23.49 -12.23 17.09
N VAL A 636 -23.06 -13.49 16.96
CA VAL A 636 -23.60 -14.61 17.77
C VAL A 636 -23.29 -14.38 19.24
N ILE A 637 -22.03 -14.09 19.56
CA ILE A 637 -21.59 -13.80 20.93
C ILE A 637 -22.31 -12.57 21.50
N GLN A 638 -22.45 -11.50 20.70
CA GLN A 638 -23.21 -10.30 21.09
C GLN A 638 -24.69 -10.61 21.34
N THR A 639 -25.31 -11.45 20.51
CA THR A 639 -26.72 -11.84 20.66
C THR A 639 -26.95 -12.65 21.94
N VAL A 640 -26.04 -13.60 22.23
CA VAL A 640 -26.06 -14.37 23.48
C VAL A 640 -25.93 -13.42 24.68
N SER A 641 -24.95 -12.51 24.65
CA SER A 641 -24.74 -11.51 25.70
C SER A 641 -25.97 -10.62 25.91
N PHE A 642 -26.56 -10.10 24.83
CA PHE A 642 -27.73 -9.22 24.90
C PHE A 642 -28.95 -9.92 25.52
N ARG A 643 -29.16 -11.19 25.20
CA ARG A 643 -30.29 -11.97 25.75
C ARG A 643 -30.09 -12.38 27.21
N MET A 644 -28.87 -12.70 27.62
CA MET A 644 -28.53 -12.92 29.03
C MET A 644 -28.86 -11.68 29.89
N GLY A 645 -28.70 -10.47 29.33
CA GLY A 645 -29.04 -9.23 30.02
C GLY A 645 -30.53 -9.00 30.29
N ARG A 646 -31.45 -9.72 29.63
CA ARG A 646 -32.90 -9.58 29.82
C ARG A 646 -33.47 -10.53 30.89
N THR A 647 -32.77 -11.61 31.23
CA THR A 647 -33.27 -12.62 32.16
C THR A 647 -32.91 -12.32 33.63
N SER A 648 -31.97 -11.40 33.90
CA SER A 648 -31.54 -11.04 35.25
C SER A 648 -32.53 -10.14 36.02
N GLU A 649 -33.48 -9.47 35.34
CA GLU A 649 -34.57 -8.74 36.02
C GLU A 649 -35.60 -9.68 36.67
N THR A 650 -35.53 -10.99 36.39
CA THR A 650 -36.43 -11.99 36.97
C THR A 650 -35.74 -12.90 38.00
N ARG A 651 -35.84 -12.47 39.27
CA ARG A 651 -35.87 -13.26 40.53
C ARG A 651 -34.54 -13.71 41.16
N GLU A 652 -34.27 -13.05 42.27
CA GLU A 652 -33.13 -13.11 43.19
C GLU A 652 -33.18 -14.25 44.25
N LYS A 653 -33.95 -15.33 44.08
CA LYS A 653 -34.27 -16.23 45.23
C LYS A 653 -34.05 -17.76 45.14
N ASP A 654 -33.48 -18.32 44.08
CA ASP A 654 -33.22 -19.78 44.04
C ASP A 654 -31.85 -20.08 43.40
N LEU A 655 -30.79 -20.21 44.19
CA LEU A 655 -29.43 -20.40 43.65
C LEU A 655 -28.93 -21.84 43.53
N ASN A 656 -29.37 -22.83 44.34
CA ASN A 656 -28.57 -24.08 44.44
C ASN A 656 -29.17 -25.36 43.81
N ARG A 657 -30.36 -25.33 43.19
CA ARG A 657 -30.97 -26.55 42.59
C ARG A 657 -31.42 -26.43 41.12
N LYS A 658 -31.23 -25.27 40.49
CA LYS A 658 -31.71 -24.97 39.13
C LYS A 658 -30.57 -24.73 38.13
N PHE A 659 -29.41 -25.37 38.30
CA PHE A 659 -28.28 -25.17 37.40
C PHE A 659 -28.65 -25.53 35.94
N CYS A 660 -29.18 -26.74 35.69
CA CYS A 660 -29.57 -27.17 34.33
C CYS A 660 -30.77 -26.40 33.72
N PHE A 661 -31.77 -26.03 34.54
CA PHE A 661 -32.97 -25.32 34.04
C PHE A 661 -32.69 -23.83 33.75
N LYS A 662 -31.83 -23.19 34.56
CA LYS A 662 -31.42 -21.80 34.35
C LYS A 662 -30.43 -21.69 33.19
N TRP A 663 -29.59 -22.71 32.98
CA TRP A 663 -28.71 -22.83 31.81
C TRP A 663 -29.52 -22.94 30.50
N ARG A 664 -30.60 -23.73 30.49
CA ARG A 664 -31.50 -23.80 29.32
C ARG A 664 -32.13 -22.45 28.97
N GLY A 665 -32.68 -21.73 29.94
CA GLY A 665 -33.35 -20.43 29.68
C GLY A 665 -32.40 -19.25 29.45
N CYS A 666 -31.25 -19.20 30.12
CA CYS A 666 -30.32 -18.04 30.04
C CYS A 666 -29.24 -18.19 28.97
N VAL A 667 -28.89 -19.42 28.58
CA VAL A 667 -27.76 -19.69 27.68
C VAL A 667 -28.20 -20.49 26.47
N SER A 668 -28.88 -21.63 26.66
CA SER A 668 -29.23 -22.50 25.53
C SER A 668 -30.30 -21.87 24.62
N GLU A 669 -31.40 -21.33 25.16
CA GLU A 669 -32.46 -20.68 24.36
C GLU A 669 -31.92 -19.48 23.54
N PRO A 670 -31.12 -18.56 24.10
CA PRO A 670 -30.44 -17.53 23.33
C PRO A 670 -29.46 -18.06 22.28
N TRP A 671 -28.70 -19.12 22.59
CA TRP A 671 -27.70 -19.71 21.70
C TRP A 671 -28.34 -20.47 20.54
N THR A 672 -29.35 -21.32 20.80
CA THR A 672 -30.15 -22.01 19.79
C THR A 672 -30.93 -21.01 18.92
N PHE A 673 -31.40 -19.89 19.49
CA PHE A 673 -32.02 -18.82 18.70
C PHE A 673 -31.02 -18.04 17.84
N ALA A 674 -29.82 -17.72 18.36
CA ALA A 674 -28.78 -17.03 17.60
C ALA A 674 -28.27 -17.89 16.42
N ILE A 675 -28.09 -19.19 16.66
CA ILE A 675 -27.81 -20.19 15.62
C ILE A 675 -29.02 -20.33 14.68
N GLY A 676 -30.23 -20.34 15.22
CA GLY A 676 -31.49 -20.35 14.45
C GLY A 676 -31.63 -19.14 13.54
N GLN A 677 -31.13 -17.96 13.94
CA GLN A 677 -31.09 -16.78 13.07
C GLN A 677 -30.04 -16.90 11.96
N TRP A 678 -28.85 -17.45 12.26
CA TRP A 678 -27.87 -17.84 11.22
C TRP A 678 -28.43 -18.88 10.25
N ALA A 679 -29.15 -19.88 10.77
CA ALA A 679 -29.81 -20.92 10.00
C ALA A 679 -30.99 -20.37 9.18
N SER A 680 -31.74 -19.39 9.70
CA SER A 680 -32.87 -18.77 8.99
C SER A 680 -32.45 -17.91 7.80
N ALA A 681 -31.22 -17.38 7.80
CA ALA A 681 -30.62 -16.73 6.64
C ALA A 681 -30.20 -17.73 5.54
N ALA A 682 -30.09 -19.02 5.88
CA ALA A 682 -29.92 -20.13 4.96
C ALA A 682 -31.25 -20.89 4.84
N SER A 683 -32.23 -20.31 4.15
CA SER A 683 -33.62 -20.79 4.06
C SER A 683 -33.82 -22.14 3.35
N VAL A 684 -32.83 -23.03 3.31
CA VAL A 684 -32.91 -24.45 2.96
C VAL A 684 -31.77 -25.17 3.69
N LEU A 685 -31.93 -25.47 4.97
CA LEU A 685 -31.13 -26.53 5.60
C LEU A 685 -31.86 -27.84 5.34
N ASP A 686 -31.32 -28.61 4.38
CA ASP A 686 -31.67 -30.01 4.19
C ASP A 686 -31.61 -30.73 5.54
N ASN A 687 -32.62 -31.55 5.82
CA ASN A 687 -32.79 -32.33 7.05
C ASN A 687 -31.62 -33.30 7.34
N SER A 688 -30.60 -33.38 6.48
CA SER A 688 -29.40 -34.21 6.66
C SER A 688 -28.35 -33.59 7.58
N LEU A 689 -28.34 -32.26 7.81
CA LEU A 689 -27.44 -31.61 8.78
C LEU A 689 -28.00 -31.57 10.21
N LEU A 690 -29.32 -31.79 10.38
CA LEU A 690 -29.97 -32.02 11.67
C LEU A 690 -29.51 -33.33 12.35
N GLY A 691 -28.74 -34.19 11.67
CA GLY A 691 -28.08 -35.34 12.28
C GLY A 691 -26.97 -35.00 13.28
N LEU A 692 -26.56 -33.72 13.37
CA LEU A 692 -25.70 -33.21 14.45
C LEU A 692 -26.50 -32.74 15.68
N ASP A 693 -27.83 -32.59 15.56
CA ASP A 693 -28.73 -32.31 16.67
C ASP A 693 -29.29 -33.60 17.24
N ILE A 694 -28.61 -34.06 18.30
CA ILE A 694 -29.09 -34.80 19.48
C ILE A 694 -27.85 -35.17 20.32
N GLY A 695 -26.67 -35.28 19.71
CA GLY A 695 -25.43 -35.67 20.39
C GLY A 695 -24.87 -34.65 21.38
N ILE A 696 -24.92 -33.35 21.08
CA ILE A 696 -24.31 -32.31 21.94
C ILE A 696 -25.25 -31.88 23.08
N CYS A 697 -26.58 -31.91 22.86
CA CYS A 697 -27.55 -31.77 23.95
C CYS A 697 -27.59 -33.00 24.88
N ASN A 698 -27.09 -34.17 24.44
CA ASN A 698 -26.98 -35.38 25.25
C ASN A 698 -25.58 -35.61 25.85
N TRP A 699 -24.62 -34.71 25.60
CA TRP A 699 -23.29 -34.74 26.24
C TRP A 699 -23.12 -33.69 27.35
N PHE A 700 -24.16 -32.89 27.63
CA PHE A 700 -24.17 -31.85 28.67
C PHE A 700 -25.29 -32.05 29.69
#